data_AF-A0A7S6MKE3-F1
#
_entry.id   AF-A0A7S6MKE3-F1
#
_cell.length_a   1.000
_cell.length_b   1.000
_cell.length_c   1.000
_cell.angle_alpha   90.00
_cell.angle_beta   90.00
_cell.angle_gamma   90.00
#
_symmetry.space_group_name_H-M   'P 1'
#
loop_
_entity.id
_entity.type
_entity.pdbx_description
1 polymer ?
#
loop_
_entity_poly.entity_id
_entity_poly.type
_entity_poly.pdbx_seq_one_letter_code
_entity_poly.pdbx_strand_id
1 'polypeptide(L)'
;MTAAFAADVYYDRLIDQEKFKRLDKSTVSRMQRNLAQIYQSDREWIRDASLSRNPLADGVMGPVTLYWLQRFIHDFRIEPIGPYVNETKNRLERIASFANMFPEETKVLISADFAVWNDDRPEMERTGYYSVRRKGTDQALLDLVYLYLQVAYAPPGLLAGKNQPVIDYYELTAEDFKILQGKSQLYVQLSKLVNKKFDNVAALKEAVAAALKDHPELIDKLLPVIEQYYRYADPVISQSFLEILAGDPFFSSLNSVLVTLLEKTLKGVAYPSKNLFDQAAKSKILAGIGACRDMNKQNAYLTGLRISDDDFKKLSADLLTGPYEGMRDLSEQLKEIDLLRQHRKDVCEPQGLALIDEFAAGLYEHVVQPAIALLYQKNPVYRAAATVQWDGTGCGCVIDDLSGTVYGFYPFWLAGEKQTVNFSVLSRVAYYGLSFDDDGVIKQANNVHNESTLLSRDNADWNAQAAFIQTARKHNSKVDWVIRNDKSYWDRWKRLSYSSRASVLETLTENIVNLLSRQITDRFSEIKQNITFGIVTTPTLGDGVTLYFDGFPDDRESIELFNQFFTNLQKKLFAEEKDYFVNILVPQSALDTGIYQYSNLLRWVGHTKSSGSGNALPARSWRAADMRTDILVLIEEPTTDSKKKLRLDIENGDLHGIERAMLLWHIVPVIEFDGRNWQQLEDDIVYFEDNFGGIGFWPLQVNEPEMAEEMPFRCDAIESVSGCLVRYFNNTNLYGEPETFLEKFVCENRAYFRIALGILTILCSLFASLYFYSCRIHYKFQNFYVWYLLLILAPALIVALLLLTYDPVLEPISTGNLPLILVLSGGVVVSIIVYQWRKKQKRKPSRPRISDQAER
;
A
#
# COMPACT_ATOMS: atom_id res chain seq x y z
N MET A 1 -15.40 -61.69 2.53
CA MET A 1 -15.30 -60.71 1.42
C MET A 1 -16.64 -60.03 1.37
N THR A 2 -16.79 -58.73 1.60
CA THR A 2 -15.98 -57.55 1.22
C THR A 2 -15.65 -56.65 2.41
N ALA A 3 -14.58 -55.87 2.25
CA ALA A 3 -13.87 -55.09 3.27
C ALA A 3 -14.67 -53.89 3.83
N ALA A 4 -14.60 -53.70 5.15
CA ALA A 4 -14.87 -52.42 5.80
C ALA A 4 -13.55 -51.63 5.91
N PHE A 5 -13.61 -50.35 5.56
CA PHE A 5 -12.47 -49.47 5.28
C PHE A 5 -11.80 -48.92 6.55
N ALA A 6 -10.54 -48.50 6.37
CA ALA A 6 -9.49 -48.25 7.36
C ALA A 6 -9.65 -47.05 8.34
N ALA A 7 -10.86 -46.59 8.69
CA ALA A 7 -11.03 -45.50 9.68
C ALA A 7 -11.63 -45.94 11.03
N ASP A 8 -12.30 -47.10 11.10
CA ASP A 8 -13.13 -47.50 12.26
C ASP A 8 -12.40 -48.29 13.36
N VAL A 9 -11.07 -48.46 13.28
CA VAL A 9 -10.32 -49.38 14.15
C VAL A 9 -9.97 -48.78 15.53
N TYR A 10 -10.24 -47.49 15.77
CA TYR A 10 -9.72 -46.78 16.95
C TYR A 10 -10.69 -46.65 18.15
N TYR A 11 -11.98 -46.94 18.00
CA TYR A 11 -12.97 -46.70 19.07
C TYR A 11 -13.04 -47.80 20.15
N ASP A 12 -12.46 -48.98 19.89
CA ASP A 12 -12.58 -50.18 20.74
C ASP A 12 -11.97 -50.07 22.15
N ARG A 13 -11.30 -48.96 22.49
CA ARG A 13 -10.54 -48.81 23.75
C ARG A 13 -11.05 -47.74 24.73
N LEU A 14 -12.16 -47.06 24.42
CA LEU A 14 -12.61 -45.90 25.22
C LEU A 14 -13.64 -46.23 26.32
N ILE A 15 -14.19 -47.46 26.37
CA ILE A 15 -15.29 -47.80 27.27
C ILE A 15 -14.99 -49.05 28.13
N ASP A 16 -15.30 -48.96 29.43
CA ASP A 16 -15.36 -50.11 30.33
C ASP A 16 -16.70 -50.84 30.12
N GLN A 17 -16.73 -51.76 29.15
CA GLN A 17 -17.95 -52.45 28.72
C GLN A 17 -18.68 -53.14 29.88
N GLU A 18 -17.95 -53.65 30.87
CA GLU A 18 -18.53 -54.36 32.01
C GLU A 18 -19.32 -53.42 32.94
N LYS A 19 -18.93 -52.15 33.04
CA LYS A 19 -19.68 -51.16 33.83
C LYS A 19 -20.97 -50.73 33.13
N PHE A 20 -20.95 -50.55 31.81
CA PHE A 20 -22.14 -50.16 31.05
C PHE A 20 -23.14 -51.31 30.88
N LYS A 21 -22.68 -52.56 30.78
CA LYS A 21 -23.56 -53.75 30.75
C LYS A 21 -24.34 -53.99 32.05
N ARG A 22 -23.90 -53.43 33.18
CA ARG A 22 -24.58 -53.53 34.49
C ARG A 22 -25.70 -52.51 34.68
N LEU A 23 -25.91 -51.61 33.72
CA LEU A 23 -27.01 -50.63 33.77
C LEU A 23 -28.36 -51.33 33.63
N ASP A 24 -29.36 -50.83 34.36
CA ASP A 24 -30.71 -51.37 34.27
C ASP A 24 -31.36 -51.03 32.92
N LYS A 25 -32.34 -51.83 32.51
CA LYS A 25 -33.04 -51.70 31.23
C LYS A 25 -33.64 -50.31 31.00
N SER A 26 -34.12 -49.63 32.04
CA SER A 26 -34.74 -48.31 31.91
C SER A 26 -33.70 -47.24 31.60
N THR A 27 -32.52 -47.33 32.22
CA THR A 27 -31.38 -46.47 31.93
C THR A 27 -30.88 -46.68 30.50
N VAL A 28 -30.70 -47.93 30.08
CA VAL A 28 -30.25 -48.25 28.71
C VAL A 28 -31.24 -47.75 27.66
N SER A 29 -32.55 -47.95 27.88
CA SER A 29 -33.60 -47.48 26.97
C SER A 29 -33.61 -45.95 26.84
N ARG A 30 -33.24 -45.23 27.90
CA ARG A 30 -33.10 -43.76 27.86
C ARG A 30 -31.87 -43.33 27.07
N MET A 31 -30.73 -44.00 27.29
CA MET A 31 -29.50 -43.72 26.54
C MET A 31 -29.69 -43.98 25.05
N GLN A 32 -30.34 -45.09 24.68
CA GLN A 32 -30.71 -45.41 23.30
C GLN A 32 -31.57 -44.30 22.65
N ARG A 33 -32.58 -43.78 23.35
CA ARG A 33 -33.38 -42.64 22.87
C ARG A 33 -32.57 -41.36 22.69
N ASN A 34 -31.67 -41.06 23.61
CA ASN A 34 -30.82 -39.87 23.52
C ASN A 34 -29.82 -39.98 22.37
N LEU A 35 -29.23 -41.15 22.16
CA LEU A 35 -28.37 -41.40 20.99
C LEU A 35 -29.16 -41.26 19.69
N ALA A 36 -30.41 -41.74 19.65
CA ALA A 36 -31.29 -41.55 18.51
C ALA A 36 -31.51 -40.06 18.20
N GLN A 37 -31.74 -39.24 19.23
CA GLN A 37 -31.93 -37.81 19.05
C GLN A 37 -30.69 -37.11 18.45
N ILE A 38 -29.48 -37.55 18.81
CA ILE A 38 -28.22 -36.93 18.37
C ILE A 38 -27.85 -37.38 16.96
N TYR A 39 -27.97 -38.69 16.67
CA TYR A 39 -27.47 -39.29 15.44
C TYR A 39 -28.56 -39.62 14.42
N GLN A 40 -29.81 -39.21 14.62
CA GLN A 40 -30.94 -39.50 13.70
C GLN A 40 -30.68 -39.16 12.23
N SER A 41 -29.79 -38.22 11.94
CA SER A 41 -29.43 -37.80 10.58
C SER A 41 -28.17 -38.47 10.03
N ASP A 42 -27.48 -39.28 10.84
CA ASP A 42 -26.30 -40.04 10.44
C ASP A 42 -26.70 -41.29 9.63
N ARG A 43 -26.05 -41.48 8.48
CA ARG A 43 -26.36 -42.59 7.56
C ARG A 43 -26.08 -43.97 8.17
N GLU A 44 -25.04 -44.07 8.99
CA GLU A 44 -24.68 -45.31 9.67
C GLU A 44 -25.64 -45.59 10.82
N TRP A 45 -26.12 -44.54 11.50
CA TRP A 45 -27.14 -44.69 12.54
C TRP A 45 -28.44 -45.27 11.96
N ILE A 46 -28.92 -44.70 10.85
CA ILE A 46 -30.14 -45.17 10.18
C ILE A 46 -30.00 -46.65 9.76
N ARG A 47 -28.83 -47.03 9.22
CA ARG A 47 -28.52 -48.41 8.86
C ARG A 47 -28.58 -49.33 10.09
N ASP A 48 -27.89 -48.98 11.17
CA ASP A 48 -27.75 -49.84 12.35
C ASP A 48 -29.06 -49.92 13.16
N ALA A 49 -29.85 -48.84 13.17
CA ALA A 49 -31.18 -48.82 13.77
C ALA A 49 -32.17 -49.74 13.04
N SER A 50 -31.96 -49.99 11.74
CA SER A 50 -32.79 -50.86 10.90
C SER A 50 -32.42 -52.36 10.98
N LEU A 51 -31.40 -52.72 11.75
CA LEU A 51 -30.98 -54.12 11.91
C LEU A 51 -32.07 -54.97 12.57
N SER A 52 -32.14 -56.24 12.18
CA SER A 52 -33.09 -57.19 12.77
C SER A 52 -32.93 -57.23 14.30
N ARG A 53 -34.04 -57.15 15.03
CA ARG A 53 -34.16 -57.06 16.51
C ARG A 53 -34.01 -55.65 17.11
N ASN A 54 -33.88 -54.59 16.30
CA ASN A 54 -33.86 -53.18 16.75
C ASN A 54 -32.85 -52.92 17.90
N PRO A 55 -31.55 -53.21 17.70
CA PRO A 55 -30.53 -53.19 18.76
C PRO A 55 -30.24 -51.79 19.33
N LEU A 56 -30.84 -50.73 18.79
CA LEU A 56 -30.76 -49.36 19.28
C LEU A 56 -32.06 -48.89 19.97
N ALA A 57 -33.02 -49.80 20.21
CA ALA A 57 -34.29 -49.50 20.88
C ALA A 57 -34.82 -50.67 21.75
N ASP A 58 -34.04 -51.73 21.95
CA ASP A 58 -34.43 -52.96 22.67
C ASP A 58 -34.24 -52.88 24.20
N GLY A 59 -33.62 -51.80 24.69
CA GLY A 59 -33.26 -51.61 26.09
C GLY A 59 -32.10 -52.49 26.56
N VAL A 60 -31.32 -53.07 25.63
CA VAL A 60 -30.17 -53.93 25.93
C VAL A 60 -28.88 -53.21 25.56
N MET A 61 -27.90 -53.24 26.47
CA MET A 61 -26.57 -52.66 26.22
C MET A 61 -25.72 -53.63 25.37
N GLY A 62 -26.14 -53.84 24.13
CA GLY A 62 -25.50 -54.74 23.17
C GLY A 62 -24.32 -54.11 22.42
N PRO A 63 -23.63 -54.89 21.56
CA PRO A 63 -22.46 -54.41 20.81
C PRO A 63 -22.73 -53.16 19.97
N VAL A 64 -23.90 -53.09 19.31
CA VAL A 64 -24.29 -51.94 18.48
C VAL A 64 -24.52 -50.70 19.33
N THR A 65 -25.21 -50.81 20.46
CA THR A 65 -25.41 -49.65 21.35
C THR A 65 -24.09 -49.20 22.00
N LEU A 66 -23.18 -50.14 22.31
CA LEU A 66 -21.85 -49.81 22.85
C LEU A 66 -20.99 -49.06 21.82
N TYR A 67 -21.04 -49.44 20.54
CA TYR A 67 -20.36 -48.73 19.45
C TYR A 67 -20.81 -47.27 19.37
N TRP A 68 -22.13 -47.02 19.31
CA TRP A 68 -22.66 -45.65 19.23
C TRP A 68 -22.35 -44.82 20.48
N LEU A 69 -22.29 -45.47 21.64
CA LEU A 69 -21.88 -44.82 22.87
C LEU A 69 -20.39 -44.45 22.85
N GLN A 70 -19.52 -45.30 22.31
CA GLN A 70 -18.10 -44.99 22.11
C GLN A 70 -17.89 -43.82 21.15
N ARG A 71 -18.66 -43.79 20.06
CA ARG A 71 -18.66 -42.66 19.12
C ARG A 71 -19.08 -41.36 19.79
N PHE A 72 -20.16 -41.38 20.58
CA PHE A 72 -20.58 -40.22 21.38
C PHE A 72 -19.47 -39.73 22.33
N ILE A 73 -18.84 -40.64 23.05
CA ILE A 73 -17.72 -40.33 23.95
C ILE A 73 -16.59 -39.63 23.20
N HIS A 74 -16.26 -40.10 22.01
CA HIS A 74 -15.23 -39.52 21.17
C HIS A 74 -15.62 -38.13 20.66
N ASP A 75 -16.82 -37.99 20.08
CA ASP A 75 -17.33 -36.75 19.48
C ASP A 75 -17.49 -35.64 20.53
N PHE A 76 -17.68 -35.98 21.80
CA PHE A 76 -17.77 -35.01 22.88
C PHE A 76 -16.55 -34.99 23.81
N ARG A 77 -15.45 -35.64 23.38
CA ARG A 77 -14.14 -35.65 24.06
C ARG A 77 -14.24 -35.97 25.56
N ILE A 78 -15.08 -36.95 25.93
CA ILE A 78 -15.31 -37.35 27.32
C ILE A 78 -14.19 -38.29 27.77
N GLU A 79 -13.50 -37.95 28.87
CA GLU A 79 -12.35 -38.72 29.38
C GLU A 79 -12.79 -39.80 30.39
N PRO A 80 -12.26 -41.04 30.30
CA PRO A 80 -12.64 -42.16 31.18
C PRO A 80 -12.00 -42.09 32.57
N ILE A 81 -12.17 -40.98 33.29
CA ILE A 81 -11.59 -40.72 34.62
C ILE A 81 -12.74 -40.52 35.63
N GLY A 82 -12.63 -41.08 36.84
CA GLY A 82 -13.61 -40.88 37.91
C GLY A 82 -14.99 -41.54 37.66
N PRO A 83 -16.13 -40.93 38.07
CA PRO A 83 -17.48 -41.47 37.90
C PRO A 83 -18.01 -41.34 36.46
N TYR A 84 -17.17 -41.66 35.48
CA TYR A 84 -17.34 -41.45 34.06
C TYR A 84 -18.65 -42.01 33.45
N VAL A 85 -19.18 -43.12 33.97
CA VAL A 85 -20.46 -43.68 33.50
C VAL A 85 -21.62 -42.70 33.76
N ASN A 86 -21.63 -42.05 34.93
CA ASN A 86 -22.64 -41.06 35.27
C ASN A 86 -22.43 -39.75 34.52
N GLU A 87 -21.18 -39.32 34.31
CA GLU A 87 -20.87 -38.13 33.52
C GLU A 87 -21.28 -38.31 32.06
N THR A 88 -20.99 -39.46 31.47
CA THR A 88 -21.41 -39.82 30.11
C THR A 88 -22.93 -39.81 29.99
N LYS A 89 -23.64 -40.38 30.95
CA LYS A 89 -25.13 -40.37 30.98
C LYS A 89 -25.67 -38.93 31.04
N ASN A 90 -25.16 -38.12 31.96
CA ASN A 90 -25.64 -36.75 32.15
C ASN A 90 -25.31 -35.88 30.93
N ARG A 91 -24.12 -36.07 30.33
CA ARG A 91 -23.73 -35.34 29.11
C ARG A 91 -24.57 -35.77 27.92
N LEU A 92 -24.82 -37.07 27.77
CA LEU A 92 -25.68 -37.63 26.72
C LEU A 92 -27.11 -37.08 26.80
N GLU A 93 -27.68 -36.98 28.01
CA GLU A 93 -28.99 -36.33 28.22
C GLU A 93 -28.98 -34.85 27.82
N ARG A 94 -27.94 -34.09 28.19
CA ARG A 94 -27.81 -32.67 27.82
C ARG A 94 -27.64 -32.46 26.32
N ILE A 95 -26.77 -33.23 25.68
CA ILE A 95 -26.54 -33.13 24.24
C ILE A 95 -27.77 -33.59 23.45
N ALA A 96 -28.54 -34.58 23.93
CA ALA A 96 -29.80 -34.92 23.29
C ALA A 96 -30.85 -33.80 23.40
N SER A 97 -30.89 -33.10 24.54
CA SER A 97 -31.72 -31.89 24.69
C SER A 97 -31.26 -30.79 23.72
N PHE A 98 -29.94 -30.56 23.63
CA PHE A 98 -29.35 -29.62 22.68
C PHE A 98 -29.70 -30.00 21.22
N ALA A 99 -29.54 -31.26 20.85
CA ALA A 99 -29.83 -31.77 19.50
C ALA A 99 -31.30 -31.69 19.11
N ASN A 100 -32.20 -31.69 20.09
CA ASN A 100 -33.61 -31.42 19.86
C ASN A 100 -33.88 -29.94 19.59
N MET A 101 -33.12 -29.02 20.21
CA MET A 101 -33.28 -27.58 20.01
C MET A 101 -32.49 -27.05 18.79
N PHE A 102 -31.34 -27.67 18.48
CA PHE A 102 -30.33 -27.22 17.50
C PHE A 102 -29.84 -28.40 16.65
N PRO A 103 -30.71 -28.98 15.78
CA PRO A 103 -30.39 -30.20 15.05
C PRO A 103 -29.31 -30.02 13.98
N GLU A 104 -29.15 -28.82 13.41
CA GLU A 104 -28.15 -28.55 12.36
C GLU A 104 -26.76 -28.30 12.94
N GLU A 105 -26.69 -27.58 14.05
CA GLU A 105 -25.47 -27.34 14.82
C GLU A 105 -24.95 -28.66 15.41
N THR A 106 -25.86 -29.55 15.78
CA THR A 106 -25.51 -30.91 16.20
C THR A 106 -24.84 -31.69 15.07
N LYS A 107 -25.31 -31.59 13.82
CA LYS A 107 -24.65 -32.22 12.66
C LYS A 107 -23.22 -31.71 12.49
N VAL A 108 -22.99 -30.42 12.73
CA VAL A 108 -21.65 -29.84 12.71
C VAL A 108 -20.78 -30.43 13.82
N LEU A 109 -21.27 -30.46 15.06
CA LEU A 109 -20.53 -30.99 16.22
C LEU A 109 -20.09 -32.46 16.07
N ILE A 110 -20.88 -33.27 15.36
CA ILE A 110 -20.59 -34.69 15.09
C ILE A 110 -19.94 -34.93 13.72
N SER A 111 -19.61 -33.87 12.97
CA SER A 111 -18.98 -33.99 11.64
C SER A 111 -17.47 -34.20 11.74
N ALA A 112 -16.92 -34.88 10.73
CA ALA A 112 -15.48 -35.09 10.61
C ALA A 112 -14.72 -33.76 10.40
N ASP A 113 -15.27 -32.85 9.59
CA ASP A 113 -14.61 -31.58 9.26
C ASP A 113 -14.46 -30.67 10.48
N PHE A 114 -15.47 -30.60 11.33
CA PHE A 114 -15.40 -29.88 12.60
C PHE A 114 -14.37 -30.52 13.56
N ALA A 115 -14.27 -31.85 13.58
CA ALA A 115 -13.29 -32.54 14.41
C ALA A 115 -11.85 -32.22 13.96
N VAL A 116 -11.55 -32.31 12.65
CA VAL A 116 -10.24 -31.95 12.09
C VAL A 116 -9.89 -30.50 12.38
N TRP A 117 -10.84 -29.58 12.15
CA TRP A 117 -10.65 -28.16 12.42
C TRP A 117 -10.30 -27.86 13.88
N ASN A 118 -10.93 -28.55 14.83
CA ASN A 118 -10.66 -28.38 16.25
C ASN A 118 -9.27 -28.92 16.63
N ASP A 119 -8.90 -30.06 16.02
CA ASP A 119 -7.64 -30.76 16.31
C ASP A 119 -6.40 -30.00 15.77
N ASP A 120 -6.57 -29.24 14.70
CA ASP A 120 -5.56 -28.39 14.05
C ASP A 120 -5.29 -27.05 14.78
N ARG A 121 -6.00 -26.78 15.87
CA ARG A 121 -5.83 -25.54 16.65
C ARG A 121 -4.59 -25.57 17.55
N PRO A 122 -4.00 -24.40 17.85
CA PRO A 122 -2.96 -24.27 18.88
C PRO A 122 -3.38 -24.92 20.19
N GLU A 123 -2.42 -25.47 20.94
CA GLU A 123 -2.68 -26.36 22.09
C GLU A 123 -3.62 -25.76 23.14
N MET A 124 -3.50 -24.46 23.42
CA MET A 124 -4.33 -23.75 24.39
C MET A 124 -5.80 -23.64 23.94
N GLU A 125 -6.03 -23.29 22.66
CA GLU A 125 -7.37 -23.18 22.06
C GLU A 125 -8.04 -24.54 21.93
N ARG A 126 -7.31 -25.53 21.40
CA ARG A 126 -7.79 -26.91 21.28
C ARG A 126 -8.26 -27.48 22.62
N THR A 127 -7.50 -27.27 23.68
CA THR A 127 -7.85 -27.72 25.03
C THR A 127 -9.11 -27.02 25.56
N GLY A 128 -9.25 -25.72 25.28
CA GLY A 128 -10.46 -24.96 25.57
C GLY A 128 -11.70 -25.52 24.86
N TYR A 129 -11.61 -25.79 23.56
CA TYR A 129 -12.72 -26.33 22.77
C TYR A 129 -13.10 -27.76 23.16
N TYR A 130 -12.12 -28.60 23.52
CA TYR A 130 -12.40 -29.91 24.10
C TYR A 130 -13.15 -29.81 25.43
N SER A 131 -12.79 -28.86 26.29
CA SER A 131 -13.52 -28.60 27.53
C SER A 131 -14.98 -28.21 27.27
N VAL A 132 -15.22 -27.35 26.27
CA VAL A 132 -16.58 -26.97 25.83
C VAL A 132 -17.38 -28.18 25.34
N ARG A 133 -16.79 -29.04 24.50
CA ARG A 133 -17.45 -30.27 24.03
C ARG A 133 -17.77 -31.23 25.17
N ARG A 134 -16.87 -31.36 26.15
CA ARG A 134 -17.02 -32.26 27.30
C ARG A 134 -18.07 -31.80 28.32
N LYS A 135 -18.06 -30.51 28.67
CA LYS A 135 -18.84 -29.98 29.81
C LYS A 135 -19.41 -28.58 29.64
N GLY A 136 -19.28 -27.97 28.47
CA GLY A 136 -19.79 -26.62 28.18
C GLY A 136 -21.32 -26.52 28.26
N THR A 137 -21.83 -25.30 28.41
CA THR A 137 -23.26 -24.98 28.31
C THR A 137 -23.75 -25.08 26.87
N ASP A 138 -25.07 -25.08 26.67
CA ASP A 138 -25.67 -25.07 25.34
C ASP A 138 -25.21 -23.83 24.53
N GLN A 139 -25.10 -22.66 25.19
CA GLN A 139 -24.54 -21.45 24.57
C GLN A 139 -23.08 -21.65 24.14
N ALA A 140 -22.23 -22.21 25.00
CA ALA A 140 -20.83 -22.44 24.65
C ALA A 140 -20.66 -23.43 23.48
N LEU A 141 -21.58 -24.41 23.34
CA LEU A 141 -21.61 -25.31 22.19
C LEU A 141 -22.02 -24.58 20.90
N LEU A 142 -23.00 -23.68 20.97
CA LEU A 142 -23.39 -22.83 19.84
C LEU A 142 -22.24 -21.91 19.42
N ASP A 143 -21.62 -21.21 20.37
CA ASP A 143 -20.51 -20.28 20.10
C ASP A 143 -19.36 -21.01 19.39
N LEU A 144 -19.06 -22.24 19.83
CA LEU A 144 -18.03 -23.07 19.21
C LEU A 144 -18.39 -23.51 17.78
N VAL A 145 -19.65 -23.84 17.52
CA VAL A 145 -20.14 -24.18 16.17
C VAL A 145 -20.08 -22.94 15.27
N TYR A 146 -20.52 -21.78 15.75
CA TYR A 146 -20.49 -20.56 14.97
C TYR A 146 -19.08 -20.08 14.67
N LEU A 147 -18.16 -20.21 15.62
CA LEU A 147 -16.73 -19.95 15.39
C LEU A 147 -16.18 -20.82 14.24
N TYR A 148 -16.54 -22.09 14.19
CA TYR A 148 -16.16 -22.96 13.06
C TYR A 148 -16.79 -22.49 11.74
N LEU A 149 -18.08 -22.16 11.74
CA LEU A 149 -18.79 -21.74 10.52
C LEU A 149 -18.28 -20.39 9.98
N GLN A 150 -17.88 -19.45 10.84
CA GLN A 150 -17.26 -18.18 10.42
C GLN A 150 -15.94 -18.39 9.67
N VAL A 151 -15.14 -19.38 10.09
CA VAL A 151 -13.87 -19.71 9.45
C VAL A 151 -14.07 -20.57 8.18
N ALA A 152 -15.05 -21.46 8.18
CA ALA A 152 -15.33 -22.36 7.06
C ALA A 152 -16.04 -21.68 5.88
N TYR A 153 -16.75 -20.56 6.11
CA TYR A 153 -17.56 -19.86 5.11
C TYR A 153 -17.12 -18.41 4.85
N ALA A 154 -15.82 -18.12 4.94
CA ALA A 154 -15.31 -16.91 4.30
C ALA A 154 -15.79 -16.87 2.82
N PRO A 155 -16.33 -15.74 2.31
CA PRO A 155 -16.82 -15.64 0.94
C PRO A 155 -15.76 -16.12 -0.07
N PRO A 156 -16.17 -16.71 -1.21
CA PRO A 156 -15.26 -17.04 -2.31
C PRO A 156 -14.67 -15.75 -2.91
N GLY A 157 -13.63 -15.28 -2.24
CA GLY A 157 -12.76 -14.16 -2.53
C GLY A 157 -11.43 -14.29 -1.76
N LEU A 158 -11.38 -15.16 -0.74
CA LEU A 158 -10.17 -15.51 0.01
C LEU A 158 -9.52 -16.84 -0.41
N LEU A 159 -10.07 -17.51 -1.43
CA LEU A 159 -9.36 -18.57 -2.16
C LEU A 159 -9.00 -18.04 -3.55
N ALA A 160 -8.25 -16.94 -3.59
CA ALA A 160 -7.33 -16.75 -4.70
C ALA A 160 -6.56 -18.07 -4.85
N GLY A 161 -6.59 -18.66 -6.05
CA GLY A 161 -5.83 -19.90 -6.31
C GLY A 161 -4.44 -19.72 -5.73
N LYS A 162 -3.96 -20.70 -4.96
CA LYS A 162 -2.88 -20.65 -3.95
C LYS A 162 -1.58 -19.87 -4.29
N ASN A 163 -1.44 -19.33 -5.50
CA ASN A 163 -0.26 -18.67 -6.05
C ASN A 163 -0.52 -17.25 -6.64
N GLN A 164 -1.71 -16.65 -6.54
CA GLN A 164 -1.92 -15.27 -7.04
C GLN A 164 -1.59 -14.21 -5.98
N PRO A 165 -0.67 -13.26 -6.24
CA PRO A 165 -0.34 -12.23 -5.28
C PRO A 165 -1.47 -11.21 -5.09
N VAL A 166 -1.69 -10.84 -3.82
CA VAL A 166 -2.72 -9.89 -3.39
C VAL A 166 -2.07 -8.66 -2.77
N ILE A 167 -2.54 -7.48 -3.16
CA ILE A 167 -2.22 -6.19 -2.61
C ILE A 167 -3.52 -5.55 -2.17
N ASP A 168 -3.64 -5.30 -0.87
CA ASP A 168 -4.71 -4.49 -0.30
C ASP A 168 -4.21 -3.08 0.03
N TYR A 169 -5.16 -2.16 0.15
CA TYR A 169 -4.98 -0.83 0.73
C TYR A 169 -6.10 -0.54 1.72
N TYR A 170 -5.97 0.54 2.49
CA TYR A 170 -6.84 0.84 3.62
C TYR A 170 -7.44 2.24 3.49
N GLU A 171 -8.77 2.34 3.35
CA GLU A 171 -9.51 3.59 3.11
C GLU A 171 -10.95 3.46 3.61
N LEU A 172 -11.51 4.53 4.18
CA LEU A 172 -12.96 4.66 4.36
C LEU A 172 -13.56 5.63 3.33
N THR A 173 -14.53 5.14 2.56
CA THR A 173 -15.24 5.92 1.55
C THR A 173 -16.44 6.67 2.13
N ALA A 174 -17.00 7.60 1.37
CA ALA A 174 -18.26 8.26 1.74
C ALA A 174 -19.41 7.24 1.99
N GLU A 175 -19.43 6.16 1.23
CA GLU A 175 -20.45 5.11 1.35
C GLU A 175 -20.26 4.28 2.62
N ASP A 176 -19.01 3.99 2.99
CA ASP A 176 -18.70 3.31 4.26
C ASP A 176 -19.20 4.11 5.47
N PHE A 177 -19.07 5.44 5.43
CA PHE A 177 -19.60 6.30 6.49
C PHE A 177 -21.13 6.32 6.55
N LYS A 178 -21.84 6.27 5.41
CA LYS A 178 -23.30 6.10 5.41
C LYS A 178 -23.70 4.76 6.03
N ILE A 179 -22.97 3.69 5.71
CA ILE A 179 -23.18 2.36 6.31
C ILE A 179 -23.02 2.44 7.83
N LEU A 180 -21.95 3.06 8.33
CA LEU A 180 -21.71 3.23 9.78
C LEU A 180 -22.83 4.00 10.49
N GLN A 181 -23.37 5.05 9.87
CA GLN A 181 -24.51 5.81 10.40
C GLN A 181 -25.81 4.97 10.36
N GLY A 182 -26.01 4.20 9.28
CA GLY A 182 -27.19 3.39 9.02
C GLY A 182 -27.33 2.14 9.89
N LYS A 183 -26.23 1.56 10.40
CA LYS A 183 -26.25 0.37 11.27
C LYS A 183 -27.10 0.55 12.54
N SER A 184 -27.13 1.76 13.11
CA SER A 184 -28.00 2.08 14.25
C SER A 184 -29.50 2.06 13.86
N GLN A 185 -29.82 2.49 12.63
CA GLN A 185 -31.17 2.42 12.08
C GLN A 185 -31.56 0.99 11.70
N LEU A 186 -30.60 0.13 11.38
CA LEU A 186 -30.84 -1.28 11.08
C LEU A 186 -31.51 -1.98 12.27
N TYR A 187 -31.05 -1.74 13.50
CA TYR A 187 -31.72 -2.23 14.70
C TYR A 187 -33.14 -1.64 14.86
N VAL A 188 -33.32 -0.34 14.62
CA VAL A 188 -34.63 0.33 14.71
C VAL A 188 -35.63 -0.16 13.66
N GLN A 189 -35.18 -0.49 12.45
CA GLN A 189 -36.05 -0.98 11.38
C GLN A 189 -36.34 -2.48 11.55
N LEU A 190 -35.34 -3.29 11.89
CA LEU A 190 -35.53 -4.72 12.15
C LEU A 190 -36.34 -4.98 13.42
N SER A 191 -36.24 -4.13 14.45
CA SER A 191 -37.10 -4.21 15.64
C SER A 191 -38.59 -4.06 15.35
N LYS A 192 -38.97 -3.35 14.27
CA LYS A 192 -40.37 -3.28 13.81
C LYS A 192 -40.89 -4.59 13.23
N LEU A 193 -40.00 -5.53 12.95
CA LEU A 193 -40.30 -6.87 12.46
C LEU A 193 -40.22 -7.94 13.55
N VAL A 194 -39.85 -7.56 14.78
CA VAL A 194 -39.72 -8.50 15.90
C VAL A 194 -41.03 -9.20 16.19
N ASN A 195 -40.94 -10.51 16.41
CA ASN A 195 -42.06 -11.42 16.68
C ASN A 195 -43.12 -11.50 15.57
N LYS A 196 -42.88 -10.91 14.38
CA LYS A 196 -43.73 -11.16 13.21
C LYS A 196 -43.37 -12.51 12.61
N LYS A 197 -44.39 -13.34 12.38
CA LYS A 197 -44.25 -14.61 11.67
C LYS A 197 -44.36 -14.38 10.18
N PHE A 198 -43.40 -14.92 9.44
CA PHE A 198 -43.42 -14.95 7.99
C PHE A 198 -43.67 -16.39 7.51
N ASP A 199 -44.27 -16.56 6.34
CA ASP A 199 -44.62 -17.89 5.84
C ASP A 199 -43.40 -18.70 5.39
N ASN A 200 -42.32 -18.01 5.00
CA ASN A 200 -41.06 -18.59 4.57
C ASN A 200 -39.93 -17.54 4.60
N VAL A 201 -38.68 -17.99 4.42
CA VAL A 201 -37.49 -17.12 4.39
C VAL A 201 -37.57 -16.07 3.28
N ALA A 202 -38.17 -16.37 2.12
CA ALA A 202 -38.30 -15.39 1.04
C ALA A 202 -39.22 -14.22 1.42
N ALA A 203 -40.34 -14.48 2.09
CA ALA A 203 -41.23 -13.44 2.62
C ALA A 203 -40.57 -12.61 3.73
N LEU A 204 -39.74 -13.23 4.57
CA LEU A 204 -38.91 -12.52 5.55
C LEU A 204 -37.87 -11.62 4.85
N LYS A 205 -37.19 -12.12 3.81
CA LYS A 205 -36.23 -11.35 3.02
C LYS A 205 -36.87 -10.13 2.36
N GLU A 206 -38.05 -10.29 1.76
CA GLU A 206 -38.81 -9.16 1.19
C GLU A 206 -39.22 -8.15 2.26
N ALA A 207 -39.68 -8.60 3.42
CA ALA A 207 -40.05 -7.71 4.53
C ALA A 207 -38.85 -6.95 5.10
N VAL A 208 -37.69 -7.60 5.20
CA VAL A 208 -36.44 -6.97 5.61
C VAL A 208 -35.94 -6.00 4.55
N ALA A 209 -35.99 -6.37 3.27
CA ALA A 209 -35.62 -5.49 2.17
C ALA A 209 -36.53 -4.25 2.11
N ALA A 210 -37.83 -4.40 2.38
CA ALA A 210 -38.77 -3.29 2.47
C ALA A 210 -38.52 -2.39 3.70
N ALA A 211 -38.17 -2.98 4.85
CA ALA A 211 -37.84 -2.24 6.07
C ALA A 211 -36.51 -1.47 5.94
N LEU A 212 -35.59 -1.96 5.12
CA LEU A 212 -34.28 -1.37 4.84
C LEU A 212 -34.20 -0.74 3.44
N LYS A 213 -35.34 -0.40 2.81
CA LYS A 213 -35.39 0.14 1.44
C LYS A 213 -34.53 1.39 1.23
N ASP A 214 -34.32 2.16 2.30
CA ASP A 214 -33.51 3.39 2.29
C ASP A 214 -32.00 3.09 2.50
N HIS A 215 -31.63 1.81 2.67
CA HIS A 215 -30.28 1.30 2.93
C HIS A 215 -29.99 0.00 2.13
N PRO A 216 -30.02 0.02 0.79
CA PRO A 216 -29.89 -1.18 -0.05
C PRO A 216 -28.57 -1.95 0.14
N GLU A 217 -27.48 -1.25 0.45
CA GLU A 217 -26.15 -1.86 0.69
C GLU A 217 -26.12 -2.78 1.94
N LEU A 218 -26.94 -2.46 2.96
CA LEU A 218 -27.08 -3.29 4.15
C LEU A 218 -27.91 -4.54 3.86
N ILE A 219 -28.85 -4.45 2.90
CA ILE A 219 -29.66 -5.59 2.44
C ILE A 219 -28.74 -6.65 1.84
N ASP A 220 -27.87 -6.28 0.91
CA ASP A 220 -27.02 -7.24 0.19
C ASP A 220 -26.09 -8.04 1.11
N LYS A 221 -25.67 -7.44 2.23
CA LYS A 221 -24.85 -8.14 3.22
C LYS A 221 -25.66 -8.87 4.30
N LEU A 222 -26.84 -8.36 4.66
CA LEU A 222 -27.72 -8.96 5.68
C LEU A 222 -28.56 -10.13 5.15
N LEU A 223 -28.99 -10.09 3.88
CA LEU A 223 -29.83 -11.15 3.30
C LEU A 223 -29.15 -12.53 3.29
N PRO A 224 -27.84 -12.68 2.98
CA PRO A 224 -27.14 -13.95 3.14
C PRO A 224 -27.13 -14.44 4.59
N VAL A 225 -26.95 -13.53 5.56
CA VAL A 225 -26.97 -13.86 7.00
C VAL A 225 -28.36 -14.34 7.42
N ILE A 226 -29.42 -13.65 6.99
CA ILE A 226 -30.81 -14.06 7.23
C ILE A 226 -31.12 -15.40 6.57
N GLU A 227 -30.67 -15.60 5.33
CA GLU A 227 -30.86 -16.87 4.62
C GLU A 227 -30.17 -18.02 5.33
N GLN A 228 -28.97 -17.79 5.85
CA GLN A 228 -28.20 -18.77 6.58
C GLN A 228 -28.79 -19.05 7.96
N TYR A 229 -29.21 -18.01 8.69
CA TYR A 229 -29.73 -18.10 10.04
C TYR A 229 -31.13 -18.72 10.10
N TYR A 230 -32.02 -18.35 9.18
CA TYR A 230 -33.40 -18.87 9.13
C TYR A 230 -33.56 -20.04 8.15
N ARG A 231 -32.47 -20.63 7.66
CA ARG A 231 -32.50 -21.78 6.75
C ARG A 231 -33.26 -22.97 7.31
N TYR A 232 -33.20 -23.14 8.63
CA TYR A 232 -33.75 -24.29 9.36
C TYR A 232 -34.54 -23.88 10.62
N ALA A 233 -34.80 -22.58 10.79
CA ALA A 233 -35.57 -22.03 11.90
C ALA A 233 -36.84 -21.33 11.38
N ASP A 234 -37.84 -21.18 12.24
CA ASP A 234 -39.03 -20.39 11.89
C ASP A 234 -38.59 -18.97 11.52
N PRO A 235 -39.02 -18.42 10.36
CA PRO A 235 -38.60 -17.09 9.89
C PRO A 235 -39.28 -16.02 10.74
N VAL A 236 -38.71 -15.76 11.91
CA VAL A 236 -39.18 -14.81 12.91
C VAL A 236 -37.98 -14.06 13.46
N ILE A 237 -37.95 -12.74 13.26
CA ILE A 237 -36.94 -11.89 13.91
C ILE A 237 -37.22 -11.91 15.41
N SER A 238 -36.37 -12.59 16.19
CA SER A 238 -36.46 -12.62 17.65
C SER A 238 -35.66 -11.48 18.28
N GLN A 239 -35.98 -11.15 19.53
CA GLN A 239 -35.19 -10.21 20.31
C GLN A 239 -33.74 -10.71 20.49
N SER A 240 -33.56 -12.02 20.70
CA SER A 240 -32.23 -12.65 20.78
C SER A 240 -31.44 -12.54 19.46
N PHE A 241 -32.09 -12.63 18.30
CA PHE A 241 -31.43 -12.43 17.01
C PHE A 241 -30.98 -10.98 16.83
N LEU A 242 -31.77 -10.01 17.28
CA LEU A 242 -31.34 -8.60 17.28
C LEU A 242 -30.18 -8.33 18.24
N GLU A 243 -30.15 -9.01 19.39
CA GLU A 243 -29.03 -8.92 20.35
C GLU A 243 -27.76 -9.58 19.79
N ILE A 244 -27.88 -10.71 19.08
CA ILE A 244 -26.76 -11.34 18.34
C ILE A 244 -26.25 -10.41 17.25
N LEU A 245 -27.14 -9.82 16.45
CA LEU A 245 -26.76 -8.81 15.46
C LEU A 245 -26.06 -7.63 16.14
N ALA A 246 -26.62 -7.08 17.22
CA ALA A 246 -26.01 -5.96 17.94
C ALA A 246 -24.62 -6.26 18.54
N GLY A 247 -24.35 -7.52 18.92
CA GLY A 247 -23.06 -7.97 19.43
C GLY A 247 -22.05 -8.40 18.34
N ASP A 248 -22.48 -8.53 17.09
CA ASP A 248 -21.59 -8.88 15.98
C ASP A 248 -20.83 -7.62 15.49
N PRO A 249 -19.48 -7.66 15.41
CA PRO A 249 -18.67 -6.57 14.87
C PRO A 249 -19.17 -6.06 13.50
N PHE A 250 -19.75 -6.95 12.69
CA PHE A 250 -20.36 -6.62 11.42
C PHE A 250 -21.46 -5.55 11.53
N PHE A 251 -22.27 -5.59 12.59
CA PHE A 251 -23.39 -4.66 12.81
C PHE A 251 -23.15 -3.67 13.95
N SER A 252 -22.00 -3.74 14.63
CA SER A 252 -21.56 -2.69 15.55
C SER A 252 -21.60 -1.31 14.86
N SER A 253 -22.46 -0.44 15.39
CA SER A 253 -22.63 0.93 14.91
C SER A 253 -21.71 1.86 15.65
N LEU A 254 -21.05 2.76 14.92
CA LEU A 254 -20.24 3.78 15.55
C LEU A 254 -21.11 4.98 15.95
N ASN A 255 -20.86 5.54 17.15
CA ASN A 255 -21.55 6.73 17.61
C ASN A 255 -21.40 7.89 16.60
N SER A 256 -22.46 8.68 16.41
CA SER A 256 -22.51 9.74 15.39
C SER A 256 -21.42 10.82 15.58
N VAL A 257 -20.96 11.05 16.80
CA VAL A 257 -19.86 11.98 17.10
C VAL A 257 -18.55 11.47 16.50
N LEU A 258 -18.23 10.19 16.73
CA LEU A 258 -17.02 9.56 16.17
C LEU A 258 -17.13 9.40 14.65
N VAL A 259 -18.30 9.05 14.13
CA VAL A 259 -18.50 9.01 12.68
C VAL A 259 -18.25 10.37 12.05
N THR A 260 -18.78 11.45 12.62
CA THR A 260 -18.59 12.81 12.09
C THR A 260 -17.11 13.20 12.10
N LEU A 261 -16.40 12.89 13.17
CA LEU A 261 -14.96 13.15 13.29
C LEU A 261 -14.17 12.39 12.22
N LEU A 262 -14.39 11.08 12.11
CA LEU A 262 -13.65 10.22 11.18
C LEU A 262 -14.02 10.53 9.72
N GLU A 263 -15.28 10.84 9.41
CA GLU A 263 -15.68 11.26 8.06
C GLU A 263 -15.01 12.58 7.67
N LYS A 264 -14.92 13.53 8.60
CA LYS A 264 -14.25 14.81 8.38
C LYS A 264 -12.74 14.67 8.15
N THR A 265 -12.12 13.56 8.58
CA THR A 265 -10.65 13.43 8.64
C THR A 265 -10.06 12.31 7.80
N LEU A 266 -10.73 11.17 7.66
CA LEU A 266 -10.24 9.97 6.97
C LEU A 266 -10.98 9.64 5.67
N LYS A 267 -12.11 10.29 5.40
CA LYS A 267 -12.88 10.05 4.17
C LYS A 267 -12.01 10.29 2.94
N GLY A 268 -11.89 9.25 2.11
CA GLY A 268 -11.15 9.30 0.85
C GLY A 268 -9.63 9.19 0.97
N VAL A 269 -9.10 8.95 2.17
CA VAL A 269 -7.65 8.88 2.41
C VAL A 269 -7.19 7.43 2.38
N ALA A 270 -6.32 7.10 1.42
CA ALA A 270 -5.85 5.74 1.18
C ALA A 270 -4.45 5.51 1.76
N TYR A 271 -4.32 4.48 2.60
CA TYR A 271 -3.07 4.08 3.25
C TYR A 271 -2.55 2.75 2.68
N PRO A 272 -1.22 2.57 2.54
CA PRO A 272 -0.64 1.35 1.97
C PRO A 272 -0.59 0.17 2.96
N SER A 273 -0.73 0.43 4.26
CA SER A 273 -0.70 -0.58 5.32
C SER A 273 -1.77 -0.34 6.38
N LYS A 274 -2.18 -1.42 7.06
CA LYS A 274 -3.17 -1.36 8.15
C LYS A 274 -2.65 -0.49 9.29
N ASN A 275 -1.37 -0.65 9.65
CA ASN A 275 -0.78 0.08 10.77
C ASN A 275 -0.85 1.60 10.55
N LEU A 276 -0.57 2.10 9.34
CA LEU A 276 -0.65 3.53 9.05
C LEU A 276 -2.09 4.06 9.18
N PHE A 277 -3.06 3.32 8.64
CA PHE A 277 -4.48 3.66 8.81
C PHE A 277 -4.90 3.67 10.29
N ASP A 278 -4.48 2.67 11.06
CA ASP A 278 -4.78 2.58 12.49
C ASP A 278 -4.17 3.75 13.27
N GLN A 279 -2.90 4.10 13.02
CA GLN A 279 -2.23 5.24 13.65
C GLN A 279 -2.88 6.56 13.26
N ALA A 280 -3.25 6.74 11.99
CA ALA A 280 -4.00 7.90 11.54
C ALA A 280 -5.34 8.02 12.29
N ALA A 281 -6.11 6.94 12.37
CA ALA A 281 -7.37 6.95 13.11
C ALA A 281 -7.19 7.27 14.60
N LYS A 282 -6.20 6.65 15.27
CA LYS A 282 -5.84 6.96 16.67
C LYS A 282 -5.47 8.44 16.84
N SER A 283 -4.67 8.98 15.92
CA SER A 283 -4.26 10.39 15.89
C SER A 283 -5.45 11.34 15.69
N LYS A 284 -6.39 11.02 14.78
CA LYS A 284 -7.61 11.83 14.59
C LYS A 284 -8.53 11.78 15.81
N ILE A 285 -8.63 10.62 16.47
CA ILE A 285 -9.38 10.46 17.72
C ILE A 285 -8.75 11.28 18.84
N LEU A 286 -7.44 11.19 19.02
CA LEU A 286 -6.67 11.99 19.98
C LEU A 286 -6.88 13.48 19.75
N ALA A 287 -6.79 13.93 18.50
CA ALA A 287 -7.16 15.29 18.12
C ALA A 287 -8.61 15.57 18.49
N GLY A 288 -9.58 14.73 18.13
CA GLY A 288 -10.99 14.90 18.49
C GLY A 288 -11.24 15.08 19.99
N ILE A 289 -10.62 14.26 20.84
CA ILE A 289 -10.69 14.35 22.30
C ILE A 289 -10.19 15.71 22.77
N GLY A 290 -9.11 16.21 22.18
CA GLY A 290 -8.63 17.57 22.38
C GLY A 290 -8.40 17.99 23.83
N ALA A 291 -7.95 17.04 24.64
CA ALA A 291 -7.44 17.28 25.99
C ALA A 291 -6.02 17.88 25.96
N CYS A 292 -5.67 18.64 27.00
CA CYS A 292 -4.31 19.17 27.20
C CYS A 292 -3.71 19.89 25.97
N ARG A 293 -4.47 20.84 25.40
CA ARG A 293 -4.06 21.54 24.17
C ARG A 293 -3.32 22.85 24.45
N ASP A 294 -2.37 23.18 23.59
CA ASP A 294 -1.73 24.51 23.53
C ASP A 294 -2.43 25.33 22.44
N MET A 295 -3.45 26.10 22.84
CA MET A 295 -4.28 26.89 21.92
C MET A 295 -3.50 27.94 21.13
N ASN A 296 -2.29 28.31 21.57
CA ASN A 296 -1.46 29.32 20.90
C ASN A 296 -0.49 28.73 19.87
N LYS A 297 -0.33 27.40 19.82
CA LYS A 297 0.60 26.70 18.92
C LYS A 297 -0.08 25.75 17.93
N GLN A 298 -1.39 25.56 18.04
CA GLN A 298 -2.14 24.70 17.13
C GLN A 298 -2.64 25.49 15.92
N ASN A 299 -2.54 24.87 14.75
CA ASN A 299 -3.15 25.41 13.55
C ASN A 299 -4.68 25.32 13.58
N ALA A 300 -5.32 26.12 12.73
CA ALA A 300 -6.78 26.22 12.67
C ALA A 300 -7.46 24.87 12.37
N TYR A 301 -6.82 24.02 11.55
CA TYR A 301 -7.31 22.68 11.21
C TYR A 301 -7.46 21.80 12.46
N LEU A 302 -6.39 21.61 13.24
CA LEU A 302 -6.43 20.78 14.46
C LEU A 302 -7.38 21.34 15.51
N THR A 303 -7.47 22.67 15.60
CA THR A 303 -8.45 23.35 16.48
C THR A 303 -9.88 22.98 16.09
N GLY A 304 -10.18 22.97 14.79
CA GLY A 304 -11.48 22.59 14.25
C GLY A 304 -11.83 21.10 14.33
N LEU A 305 -10.91 20.23 14.77
CA LEU A 305 -11.21 18.80 15.00
C LEU A 305 -11.74 18.50 16.40
N ARG A 306 -11.55 19.40 17.38
CA ARG A 306 -11.98 19.16 18.77
C ARG A 306 -13.49 18.93 18.82
N ILE A 307 -13.90 17.79 19.37
CA ILE A 307 -15.30 17.47 19.66
C ILE A 307 -15.83 18.51 20.65
N SER A 308 -17.02 19.06 20.39
CA SER A 308 -17.66 20.03 21.28
C SER A 308 -17.90 19.43 22.68
N ASP A 309 -18.02 20.25 23.72
CA ASP A 309 -18.23 19.70 25.08
C ASP A 309 -19.59 19.00 25.21
N ASP A 310 -20.59 19.46 24.46
CA ASP A 310 -21.91 18.83 24.41
C ASP A 310 -21.86 17.49 23.66
N ASP A 311 -21.12 17.40 22.56
CA ASP A 311 -20.96 16.14 21.82
C ASP A 311 -20.05 15.16 22.57
N PHE A 312 -19.06 15.66 23.31
CA PHE A 312 -18.24 14.81 24.19
C PHE A 312 -19.09 14.20 25.30
N LYS A 313 -20.01 14.95 25.91
CA LYS A 313 -20.98 14.40 26.88
C LYS A 313 -21.87 13.32 26.26
N LYS A 314 -22.33 13.49 25.02
CA LYS A 314 -23.10 12.46 24.29
C LYS A 314 -22.26 11.20 24.06
N LEU A 315 -21.00 11.37 23.64
CA LEU A 315 -20.07 10.28 23.46
C LEU A 315 -19.83 9.53 24.78
N SER A 316 -19.57 10.25 25.88
CA SER A 316 -19.38 9.66 27.20
C SER A 316 -20.61 8.87 27.67
N ALA A 317 -21.82 9.37 27.43
CA ALA A 317 -23.05 8.66 27.77
C ALA A 317 -23.22 7.36 26.96
N ASP A 318 -22.88 7.38 25.68
CA ASP A 318 -22.87 6.21 24.81
C ASP A 318 -21.84 5.16 25.28
N LEU A 319 -20.62 5.60 25.56
CA LEU A 319 -19.53 4.75 26.05
C LEU A 319 -19.85 4.06 27.39
N LEU A 320 -20.61 4.71 28.27
CA LEU A 320 -21.03 4.12 29.55
C LEU A 320 -22.19 3.13 29.43
N THR A 321 -22.91 3.13 28.31
CA THR A 321 -24.10 2.29 28.09
C THR A 321 -23.90 1.19 27.05
N GLY A 322 -22.82 1.26 26.26
CA GLY A 322 -22.50 0.30 25.22
C GLY A 322 -21.70 -0.94 25.70
N PRO A 323 -21.61 -1.98 24.86
CA PRO A 323 -21.01 -3.28 25.18
C PRO A 323 -19.48 -3.28 25.06
N TYR A 324 -18.80 -2.25 25.57
CA TYR A 324 -17.36 -2.05 25.36
C TYR A 324 -16.52 -2.80 26.41
N GLU A 325 -16.52 -4.13 26.35
CA GLU A 325 -15.68 -4.98 27.20
C GLU A 325 -14.19 -4.77 26.85
N GLY A 326 -13.39 -4.26 27.79
CA GLY A 326 -11.93 -4.11 27.64
C GLY A 326 -11.35 -2.81 28.18
N MET A 327 -12.13 -1.73 28.20
CA MET A 327 -11.70 -0.46 28.80
C MET A 327 -11.89 -0.49 30.32
N ARG A 328 -10.80 -0.69 31.07
CA ARG A 328 -10.81 -0.70 32.55
C ARG A 328 -11.13 0.70 33.08
N ASP A 329 -11.92 0.75 34.15
CA ASP A 329 -12.25 1.99 34.87
C ASP A 329 -12.76 3.12 33.96
N LEU A 330 -13.46 2.77 32.86
CA LEU A 330 -13.91 3.70 31.82
C LEU A 330 -14.65 4.93 32.38
N SER A 331 -15.47 4.75 33.42
CA SER A 331 -16.17 5.87 34.07
C SER A 331 -15.23 6.84 34.80
N GLU A 332 -14.11 6.35 35.35
CA GLU A 332 -13.10 7.18 35.99
C GLU A 332 -12.24 7.88 34.93
N GLN A 333 -11.78 7.13 33.94
CA GLN A 333 -11.05 7.68 32.78
C GLN A 333 -11.84 8.80 32.10
N LEU A 334 -13.14 8.62 31.84
CA LEU A 334 -13.98 9.66 31.23
C LEU A 334 -14.06 10.95 32.07
N LYS A 335 -14.09 10.85 33.40
CA LYS A 335 -14.09 12.01 34.30
C LYS A 335 -12.75 12.74 34.24
N GLU A 336 -11.66 11.99 34.26
CA GLU A 336 -10.31 12.56 34.18
C GLU A 336 -10.05 13.22 32.82
N ILE A 337 -10.47 12.58 31.72
CA ILE A 337 -10.38 13.17 30.37
C ILE A 337 -11.22 14.44 30.27
N ASP A 338 -12.43 14.49 30.84
CA ASP A 338 -13.26 15.71 30.85
C ASP A 338 -12.58 16.86 31.61
N LEU A 339 -11.88 16.57 32.70
CA LEU A 339 -11.06 17.54 33.42
C LEU A 339 -9.88 17.99 32.54
N LEU A 340 -9.13 17.06 31.93
CA LEU A 340 -7.97 17.37 31.09
C LEU A 340 -8.34 18.16 29.83
N ARG A 341 -9.58 18.05 29.34
CA ARG A 341 -10.15 18.89 28.27
C ARG A 341 -10.31 20.37 28.63
N GLN A 342 -10.27 20.71 29.91
CA GLN A 342 -10.31 22.08 30.41
C GLN A 342 -8.91 22.67 30.64
N HIS A 343 -7.87 21.81 30.68
CA HIS A 343 -6.49 22.21 30.93
C HIS A 343 -5.76 22.66 29.66
N ARG A 344 -4.83 23.60 29.82
CA ARG A 344 -3.84 23.94 28.78
C ARG A 344 -2.66 22.96 28.86
N LYS A 345 -1.99 22.71 27.72
CA LYS A 345 -0.88 21.74 27.61
C LYS A 345 0.26 22.00 28.59
N ASP A 346 0.57 23.26 28.89
CA ASP A 346 1.62 23.69 29.83
C ASP A 346 1.33 23.34 31.29
N VAL A 347 0.08 23.00 31.61
CA VAL A 347 -0.38 22.60 32.95
C VAL A 347 -0.56 21.09 33.04
N CYS A 348 -0.46 20.36 31.93
CA CYS A 348 -0.68 18.91 31.92
C CYS A 348 0.59 18.14 32.28
N GLU A 349 0.49 17.37 33.37
CA GLU A 349 1.55 16.47 33.79
C GLU A 349 1.72 15.30 32.80
N PRO A 350 2.92 14.70 32.69
CA PRO A 350 3.19 13.56 31.80
C PRO A 350 2.22 12.39 31.99
N GLN A 351 1.74 12.18 33.22
CA GLN A 351 0.77 11.14 33.56
C GLN A 351 -0.59 11.40 32.88
N GLY A 352 -1.02 12.66 32.84
CA GLY A 352 -2.26 13.05 32.14
C GLY A 352 -2.14 12.89 30.64
N LEU A 353 -0.98 13.16 30.04
CA LEU A 353 -0.74 12.93 28.61
C LEU A 353 -0.82 11.42 28.27
N ALA A 354 -0.15 10.58 29.08
CA ALA A 354 -0.20 9.13 28.90
C ALA A 354 -1.63 8.58 29.02
N LEU A 355 -2.44 9.09 29.96
CA LEU A 355 -3.84 8.71 30.10
C LEU A 355 -4.67 9.07 28.85
N ILE A 356 -4.44 10.24 28.26
CA ILE A 356 -5.15 10.65 27.03
C ILE A 356 -4.80 9.72 25.87
N ASP A 357 -3.52 9.38 25.72
CA ASP A 357 -3.06 8.46 24.67
C ASP A 357 -3.64 7.05 24.87
N GLU A 358 -3.62 6.54 26.11
CA GLU A 358 -4.23 5.25 26.47
C GLU A 358 -5.74 5.25 26.18
N PHE A 359 -6.45 6.30 26.57
CA PHE A 359 -7.88 6.43 26.32
C PHE A 359 -8.20 6.50 24.82
N ALA A 360 -7.44 7.27 24.04
CA ALA A 360 -7.60 7.35 22.59
C ALA A 360 -7.33 6.01 21.89
N ALA A 361 -6.26 5.31 22.31
CA ALA A 361 -5.93 3.98 21.80
C ALA A 361 -7.02 2.96 22.16
N GLY A 362 -7.49 2.94 23.40
CA GLY A 362 -8.58 2.07 23.86
C GLY A 362 -9.89 2.34 23.13
N LEU A 363 -10.22 3.62 22.91
CA LEU A 363 -11.40 4.00 22.11
C LEU A 363 -11.28 3.50 20.67
N TYR A 364 -10.10 3.59 20.07
CA TYR A 364 -9.87 3.03 18.75
C TYR A 364 -10.04 1.50 18.76
N GLU A 365 -9.33 0.79 19.64
CA GLU A 365 -9.24 -0.68 19.63
C GLU A 365 -10.56 -1.37 19.99
N HIS A 366 -11.32 -0.81 20.94
CA HIS A 366 -12.53 -1.45 21.46
C HIS A 366 -13.83 -0.89 20.86
N VAL A 367 -13.81 0.28 20.23
CA VAL A 367 -15.03 0.93 19.71
C VAL A 367 -14.95 1.15 18.21
N VAL A 368 -13.90 1.82 17.74
CA VAL A 368 -13.82 2.23 16.33
C VAL A 368 -13.45 1.04 15.44
N GLN A 369 -12.34 0.35 15.74
CA GLN A 369 -11.78 -0.72 14.92
C GLN A 369 -12.80 -1.83 14.63
N PRO A 370 -13.56 -2.35 15.63
CA PRO A 370 -14.55 -3.39 15.37
C PRO A 370 -15.65 -2.93 14.40
N ALA A 371 -16.11 -1.68 14.53
CA ALA A 371 -17.15 -1.11 13.69
C ALA A 371 -16.73 -0.93 12.22
N ILE A 372 -15.45 -0.64 11.99
CA ILE A 372 -14.90 -0.40 10.66
C ILE A 372 -14.17 -1.60 10.07
N ALA A 373 -13.90 -2.66 10.84
CA ALA A 373 -13.07 -3.84 10.51
C ALA A 373 -13.23 -4.37 9.08
N LEU A 374 -14.47 -4.43 8.60
CA LEU A 374 -14.83 -5.02 7.30
C LEU A 374 -15.05 -3.98 6.19
N LEU A 375 -14.87 -2.70 6.51
CA LEU A 375 -15.11 -1.58 5.60
C LEU A 375 -13.80 -0.99 5.10
N TYR A 376 -12.80 -0.82 5.96
CA TYR A 376 -11.60 -0.05 5.58
C TYR A 376 -10.62 -0.82 4.70
N GLN A 377 -10.55 -2.16 4.77
CA GLN A 377 -9.69 -2.94 3.89
C GLN A 377 -10.31 -3.02 2.48
N LYS A 378 -9.56 -2.56 1.48
CA LYS A 378 -9.99 -2.52 0.08
C LYS A 378 -9.10 -3.41 -0.78
N ASN A 379 -9.74 -4.19 -1.66
CA ASN A 379 -9.08 -5.09 -2.59
C ASN A 379 -9.30 -4.60 -4.04
N PRO A 380 -8.36 -3.82 -4.61
CA PRO A 380 -8.51 -3.28 -5.95
C PRO A 380 -8.30 -4.36 -7.00
N VAL A 381 -9.12 -4.41 -8.06
CA VAL A 381 -8.96 -5.39 -9.15
C VAL A 381 -8.11 -4.79 -10.27
N TYR A 382 -7.08 -5.51 -10.72
CA TYR A 382 -6.31 -5.10 -11.89
C TYR A 382 -7.14 -5.26 -13.18
N ARG A 383 -7.05 -4.25 -14.07
CA ARG A 383 -7.68 -4.24 -15.38
C ARG A 383 -6.68 -3.78 -16.44
N ALA A 384 -6.42 -4.62 -17.44
CA ALA A 384 -5.51 -4.30 -18.54
C ALA A 384 -6.00 -3.11 -19.39
N ALA A 385 -7.32 -2.90 -19.46
CA ALA A 385 -7.92 -1.76 -20.14
C ALA A 385 -7.72 -0.43 -19.39
N ALA A 386 -7.47 -0.46 -18.07
CA ALA A 386 -7.21 0.72 -17.26
C ALA A 386 -5.71 1.04 -17.27
N THR A 387 -5.22 1.57 -18.39
CA THR A 387 -3.80 1.96 -18.52
C THR A 387 -3.54 3.27 -17.78
N VAL A 388 -2.29 3.47 -17.34
CA VAL A 388 -1.84 4.75 -16.78
C VAL A 388 -1.82 5.80 -17.88
N GLN A 389 -2.59 6.88 -17.72
CA GLN A 389 -2.72 7.95 -18.70
C GLN A 389 -2.29 9.27 -18.09
N TRP A 390 -0.99 9.56 -18.14
CA TRP A 390 -0.45 10.83 -17.63
C TRP A 390 -0.30 11.89 -18.71
N ASP A 391 -0.56 13.12 -18.30
CA ASP A 391 -0.29 14.34 -19.05
C ASP A 391 0.62 15.27 -18.23
N GLY A 392 1.76 15.63 -18.80
CA GLY A 392 2.72 16.58 -18.23
C GLY A 392 2.84 17.84 -19.08
N THR A 393 1.93 18.10 -20.02
CA THR A 393 2.01 19.30 -20.88
C THR A 393 1.99 20.56 -20.03
N GLY A 394 2.89 21.49 -20.34
CA GLY A 394 3.07 22.73 -19.56
C GLY A 394 3.90 22.57 -18.27
N CYS A 395 4.36 21.36 -17.94
CA CYS A 395 5.29 21.11 -16.85
C CYS A 395 6.75 21.27 -17.29
N GLY A 396 7.57 21.69 -16.34
CA GLY A 396 9.02 21.80 -16.47
C GLY A 396 9.76 20.47 -16.49
N CYS A 397 11.09 20.53 -16.44
CA CYS A 397 11.94 19.35 -16.24
C CYS A 397 12.44 19.35 -14.80
N VAL A 398 12.52 18.17 -14.19
CA VAL A 398 13.33 18.04 -12.97
C VAL A 398 14.77 18.40 -13.31
N ILE A 399 15.30 19.41 -12.63
CA ILE A 399 16.70 19.81 -12.66
C ILE A 399 17.40 19.11 -11.47
N ASP A 400 18.67 18.73 -11.63
CA ASP A 400 19.42 17.97 -10.62
C ASP A 400 19.78 18.83 -9.37
N ASP A 401 19.39 20.10 -9.31
CA ASP A 401 19.64 21.04 -8.20
C ASP A 401 18.54 21.05 -7.12
N LEU A 402 17.74 19.98 -7.03
CA LEU A 402 16.80 19.82 -5.90
C LEU A 402 17.58 19.59 -4.59
N SER A 403 17.08 20.12 -3.47
CA SER A 403 17.68 19.90 -2.14
C SER A 403 17.67 18.43 -1.67
N GLY A 404 16.91 17.57 -2.35
CA GLY A 404 16.82 16.14 -2.09
C GLY A 404 15.88 15.44 -3.06
N THR A 405 15.67 14.14 -2.84
CA THR A 405 14.78 13.30 -3.66
C THR A 405 13.31 13.60 -3.36
N VAL A 406 12.54 13.96 -4.38
CA VAL A 406 11.07 14.01 -4.27
C VAL A 406 10.48 12.77 -4.94
N TYR A 407 9.78 11.95 -4.16
CA TYR A 407 9.36 10.61 -4.55
C TYR A 407 7.84 10.44 -4.53
N GLY A 408 7.22 10.07 -5.65
CA GLY A 408 5.77 9.84 -5.74
C GLY A 408 5.43 8.36 -5.90
N PHE A 409 4.56 7.80 -5.06
CA PHE A 409 4.04 6.45 -5.28
C PHE A 409 2.74 6.49 -6.08
N TYR A 410 2.66 5.73 -7.17
CA TYR A 410 1.47 5.61 -7.99
C TYR A 410 0.87 4.21 -7.89
N PRO A 411 -0.16 4.01 -7.05
CA PRO A 411 -0.89 2.76 -6.99
C PRO A 411 -1.60 2.42 -8.31
N PHE A 412 -1.51 1.17 -8.74
CA PHE A 412 -2.08 0.73 -10.02
C PHE A 412 -3.59 0.97 -10.15
N TRP A 413 -4.32 1.03 -9.04
CA TRP A 413 -5.76 1.23 -9.02
C TRP A 413 -6.19 2.67 -9.28
N LEU A 414 -5.26 3.61 -9.37
CA LEU A 414 -5.53 4.97 -9.83
C LEU A 414 -5.54 5.09 -11.36
N ALA A 415 -5.16 4.04 -12.09
CA ALA A 415 -5.09 4.04 -13.54
C ALA A 415 -6.48 3.99 -14.20
N GLY A 416 -6.56 4.39 -15.47
CA GLY A 416 -7.78 4.36 -16.29
C GLY A 416 -8.19 5.75 -16.79
N GLU A 417 -8.31 6.72 -15.90
CA GLU A 417 -8.61 8.11 -16.27
C GLU A 417 -7.34 8.88 -16.63
N LYS A 418 -7.49 9.85 -17.54
CA LYS A 418 -6.40 10.78 -17.88
C LYS A 418 -6.17 11.71 -16.70
N GLN A 419 -4.91 11.81 -16.25
CA GLN A 419 -4.49 12.57 -15.08
C GLN A 419 -3.38 13.54 -15.45
N THR A 420 -3.44 14.77 -14.94
CA THR A 420 -2.31 15.71 -15.03
C THR A 420 -1.34 15.47 -13.88
N VAL A 421 -0.05 15.44 -14.18
CA VAL A 421 1.01 15.21 -13.20
C VAL A 421 2.06 16.31 -13.36
N ASN A 422 2.36 17.04 -12.28
CA ASN A 422 3.39 18.05 -12.31
C ASN A 422 4.76 17.43 -12.06
N PHE A 423 5.50 17.19 -13.14
CA PHE A 423 6.83 16.59 -13.08
C PHE A 423 7.96 17.56 -12.71
N SER A 424 7.74 18.88 -12.57
CA SER A 424 8.84 19.85 -12.37
C SER A 424 9.64 19.61 -11.09
N VAL A 425 9.04 18.97 -10.09
CA VAL A 425 9.67 18.66 -8.80
C VAL A 425 9.78 17.18 -8.51
N LEU A 426 9.22 16.30 -9.35
CA LEU A 426 9.16 14.86 -9.06
C LEU A 426 10.41 14.14 -9.58
N SER A 427 11.45 14.03 -8.76
CA SER A 427 12.66 13.26 -9.10
C SER A 427 12.33 11.83 -9.55
N ARG A 428 11.40 11.18 -8.84
CA ARG A 428 11.09 9.76 -9.02
C ARG A 428 9.61 9.48 -8.85
N VAL A 429 9.05 8.62 -9.71
CA VAL A 429 7.69 8.08 -9.56
C VAL A 429 7.73 6.56 -9.57
N ALA A 430 7.06 5.92 -8.63
CA ALA A 430 7.10 4.47 -8.44
C ALA A 430 5.74 3.83 -8.70
N TYR A 431 5.68 2.92 -9.66
CA TYR A 431 4.52 2.10 -9.91
C TYR A 431 4.34 1.08 -8.78
N TYR A 432 3.25 1.20 -8.03
CA TYR A 432 2.90 0.29 -6.95
C TYR A 432 1.82 -0.70 -7.40
N GLY A 433 2.24 -1.93 -7.66
CA GLY A 433 1.33 -2.98 -8.10
C GLY A 433 1.98 -4.33 -8.41
N LEU A 434 3.30 -4.47 -8.22
CA LEU A 434 3.99 -5.73 -8.47
C LEU A 434 4.23 -6.51 -7.18
N SER A 435 4.27 -7.82 -7.32
CA SER A 435 4.62 -8.78 -6.28
C SER A 435 5.31 -9.98 -6.95
N PHE A 436 5.65 -11.02 -6.19
CA PHE A 436 6.22 -12.24 -6.74
C PHE A 436 5.64 -13.48 -6.06
N ASP A 437 5.58 -14.59 -6.81
CA ASP A 437 5.06 -15.87 -6.36
C ASP A 437 6.12 -16.72 -5.63
N ASP A 438 5.71 -17.92 -5.22
CA ASP A 438 6.55 -18.86 -4.46
C ASP A 438 7.78 -19.38 -5.24
N ASP A 439 7.89 -19.07 -6.54
CA ASP A 439 9.04 -19.38 -7.39
C ASP A 439 9.95 -18.15 -7.62
N GLY A 440 9.60 -16.98 -7.06
CA GLY A 440 10.34 -15.73 -7.26
C GLY A 440 10.01 -15.02 -8.58
N VAL A 441 8.96 -15.43 -9.29
CA VAL A 441 8.56 -14.81 -10.56
C VAL A 441 7.69 -13.59 -10.29
N ILE A 442 8.06 -12.45 -10.86
CA ILE A 442 7.31 -11.20 -10.70
C ILE A 442 5.95 -11.30 -11.40
N LYS A 443 4.89 -10.89 -10.70
CA LYS A 443 3.51 -10.83 -11.20
C LYS A 443 2.88 -9.46 -10.90
N GLN A 444 1.89 -9.11 -11.70
CA GLN A 444 0.94 -8.07 -11.36
C GLN A 444 0.02 -8.56 -10.24
N ALA A 445 -0.06 -7.81 -9.15
CA ALA A 445 -0.98 -8.11 -8.07
C ALA A 445 -2.44 -7.94 -8.50
N ASN A 446 -3.33 -8.72 -7.89
CA ASN A 446 -4.78 -8.66 -8.08
C ASN A 446 -5.24 -8.84 -9.53
N ASN A 447 -4.44 -9.54 -10.35
CA ASN A 447 -4.79 -9.92 -11.71
C ASN A 447 -5.61 -11.22 -11.73
N VAL A 448 -6.80 -11.18 -11.12
CA VAL A 448 -7.67 -12.35 -10.90
C VAL A 448 -8.09 -13.01 -12.23
N HIS A 449 -8.23 -12.21 -13.29
CA HIS A 449 -8.64 -12.69 -14.61
C HIS A 449 -7.48 -13.06 -15.54
N ASN A 450 -6.23 -13.04 -15.06
CA ASN A 450 -5.02 -13.29 -15.85
C ASN A 450 -4.96 -12.44 -17.14
N GLU A 451 -5.37 -11.17 -17.05
CA GLU A 451 -5.32 -10.23 -18.16
C GLU A 451 -3.87 -9.91 -18.55
N SER A 452 -3.65 -9.46 -19.79
CA SER A 452 -2.31 -9.13 -20.27
C SER A 452 -1.72 -7.93 -19.52
N THR A 453 -0.50 -8.07 -19.04
CA THR A 453 0.20 -7.06 -18.25
C THR A 453 1.44 -6.54 -18.99
N LEU A 454 2.03 -5.46 -18.49
CA LEU A 454 3.27 -4.88 -19.03
C LEU A 454 4.46 -5.84 -18.94
N LEU A 455 4.37 -6.84 -18.05
CA LEU A 455 5.33 -7.92 -17.92
C LEU A 455 5.26 -8.92 -19.11
N SER A 456 4.12 -9.00 -19.80
CA SER A 456 3.88 -9.94 -20.91
C SER A 456 4.54 -9.45 -22.21
N ARG A 457 5.18 -10.34 -22.99
CA ARG A 457 6.11 -9.94 -24.07
C ARG A 457 5.44 -9.57 -25.40
N ASP A 458 4.25 -10.10 -25.65
CA ASP A 458 3.71 -10.23 -27.01
C ASP A 458 2.30 -9.61 -27.19
N ASN A 459 1.90 -8.62 -26.37
CA ASN A 459 0.59 -7.98 -26.55
C ASN A 459 0.65 -6.77 -27.50
N ALA A 460 -0.41 -6.60 -28.30
CA ALA A 460 -0.58 -5.44 -29.18
C ALA A 460 -0.64 -4.10 -28.41
N ASP A 461 -1.04 -4.17 -27.13
CA ASP A 461 -1.25 -3.02 -26.26
C ASP A 461 -0.03 -2.68 -25.39
N TRP A 462 1.12 -3.35 -25.59
CA TRP A 462 2.31 -3.16 -24.77
C TRP A 462 2.76 -1.70 -24.71
N ASN A 463 2.81 -1.05 -25.87
CA ASN A 463 3.21 0.35 -26.00
C ASN A 463 2.26 1.29 -25.25
N ALA A 464 0.96 0.98 -25.24
CA ALA A 464 -0.03 1.77 -24.49
C ALA A 464 0.18 1.62 -22.99
N GLN A 465 0.46 0.40 -22.52
CA GLN A 465 0.74 0.15 -21.10
C GLN A 465 2.05 0.79 -20.63
N ALA A 466 3.06 0.89 -21.50
CA ALA A 466 4.37 1.48 -21.17
C ALA A 466 4.46 3.00 -21.41
N ALA A 467 3.43 3.63 -22.00
CA ALA A 467 3.47 5.02 -22.46
C ALA A 467 3.78 6.01 -21.33
N PHE A 468 3.25 5.78 -20.12
CA PHE A 468 3.48 6.65 -18.96
C PHE A 468 4.97 6.77 -18.58
N ILE A 469 5.78 5.74 -18.85
CA ILE A 469 7.23 5.75 -18.61
C ILE A 469 7.90 6.80 -19.50
N GLN A 470 7.47 6.88 -20.76
CA GLN A 470 7.97 7.89 -21.69
C GLN A 470 7.51 9.28 -21.29
N THR A 471 6.27 9.43 -20.81
CA THR A 471 5.74 10.71 -20.29
C THR A 471 6.59 11.22 -19.12
N ALA A 472 6.79 10.42 -18.06
CA ALA A 472 7.61 10.84 -16.92
C ALA A 472 9.05 11.21 -17.34
N ARG A 473 9.67 10.35 -18.16
CA ARG A 473 11.04 10.59 -18.64
C ARG A 473 11.14 11.82 -19.51
N LYS A 474 10.13 12.20 -20.28
CA LYS A 474 10.10 13.45 -21.07
C LYS A 474 10.39 14.68 -20.20
N HIS A 475 10.04 14.62 -18.91
CA HIS A 475 10.28 15.65 -17.91
C HIS A 475 11.46 15.34 -16.97
N ASN A 476 12.32 14.38 -17.34
CA ASN A 476 13.47 13.90 -16.56
C ASN A 476 13.13 13.20 -15.23
N SER A 477 11.85 12.88 -14.99
CA SER A 477 11.44 12.06 -13.85
C SER A 477 11.74 10.58 -14.10
N LYS A 478 12.33 9.92 -13.12
CA LYS A 478 12.70 8.48 -13.17
C LYS A 478 11.53 7.60 -12.76
N VAL A 479 11.43 6.39 -13.32
CA VAL A 479 10.35 5.45 -13.02
C VAL A 479 10.86 4.21 -12.28
N ASP A 480 10.30 3.95 -11.10
CA ASP A 480 10.59 2.77 -10.28
C ASP A 480 9.45 1.77 -10.27
N TRP A 481 9.80 0.51 -10.01
CA TRP A 481 8.84 -0.56 -9.78
C TRP A 481 8.84 -0.96 -8.31
N VAL A 482 7.69 -0.84 -7.64
CA VAL A 482 7.53 -1.35 -6.28
C VAL A 482 7.15 -2.81 -6.33
N ILE A 483 8.00 -3.66 -5.75
CA ILE A 483 7.76 -5.09 -5.59
C ILE A 483 7.47 -5.36 -4.12
N ARG A 484 6.25 -5.81 -3.83
CA ARG A 484 5.75 -6.00 -2.47
C ARG A 484 5.45 -7.46 -2.18
N ASN A 485 5.78 -7.89 -0.96
CA ASN A 485 5.19 -9.07 -0.33
C ASN A 485 4.96 -8.78 1.15
N ASP A 486 3.90 -9.37 1.70
CA ASP A 486 3.46 -9.11 3.07
C ASP A 486 3.65 -10.33 3.99
N LYS A 487 3.29 -10.17 5.25
CA LYS A 487 3.38 -11.22 6.28
C LYS A 487 2.73 -12.55 5.85
N SER A 488 1.61 -12.50 5.13
CA SER A 488 0.90 -13.72 4.70
C SER A 488 1.74 -14.55 3.72
N TYR A 489 2.49 -13.88 2.85
CA TYR A 489 3.45 -14.51 1.94
C TYR A 489 4.64 -15.07 2.73
N TRP A 490 5.23 -14.26 3.62
CA TRP A 490 6.41 -14.66 4.39
C TRP A 490 6.15 -15.86 5.30
N ASP A 491 4.95 -16.00 5.86
CA ASP A 491 4.55 -17.17 6.66
C ASP A 491 4.52 -18.48 5.85
N ARG A 492 4.31 -18.41 4.53
CA ARG A 492 4.46 -19.56 3.62
C ARG A 492 5.92 -19.78 3.24
N TRP A 493 6.62 -18.70 2.88
CA TRP A 493 8.04 -18.74 2.52
C TRP A 493 8.91 -19.33 3.65
N LYS A 494 8.62 -19.03 4.92
CA LYS A 494 9.28 -19.61 6.10
C LYS A 494 9.20 -21.14 6.16
N ARG A 495 8.17 -21.75 5.56
CA ARG A 495 7.98 -23.22 5.56
C ARG A 495 8.83 -23.92 4.49
N LEU A 496 9.43 -23.17 3.57
CA LEU A 496 10.30 -23.69 2.54
C LEU A 496 11.67 -24.09 3.10
N SER A 497 12.32 -25.05 2.45
CA SER A 497 13.71 -25.40 2.76
C SER A 497 14.64 -24.20 2.53
N TYR A 498 15.80 -24.16 3.20
CA TYR A 498 16.78 -23.09 3.02
C TYR A 498 17.19 -22.90 1.53
N SER A 499 17.42 -24.00 0.80
CA SER A 499 17.79 -23.92 -0.62
C SER A 499 16.65 -23.39 -1.48
N SER A 500 15.40 -23.76 -1.19
CA SER A 500 14.22 -23.20 -1.86
C SER A 500 14.09 -21.70 -1.58
N ARG A 501 14.24 -21.28 -0.31
CA ARG A 501 14.21 -19.87 0.10
C ARG A 501 15.26 -19.05 -0.66
N ALA A 502 16.48 -19.56 -0.79
CA ALA A 502 17.55 -18.92 -1.55
C ALA A 502 17.24 -18.85 -3.06
N SER A 503 16.74 -19.96 -3.64
CA SER A 503 16.39 -20.04 -5.07
C SER A 503 15.30 -19.04 -5.48
N VAL A 504 14.33 -18.78 -4.58
CA VAL A 504 13.29 -17.77 -4.80
C VAL A 504 13.89 -16.38 -4.93
N LEU A 505 14.79 -16.01 -4.01
CA LEU A 505 15.45 -14.70 -4.04
C LEU A 505 16.42 -14.56 -5.23
N GLU A 506 17.09 -15.64 -5.63
CA GLU A 506 17.92 -15.67 -6.84
C GLU A 506 17.09 -15.46 -8.10
N THR A 507 15.97 -16.18 -8.24
CA THR A 507 15.03 -16.03 -9.36
C THR A 507 14.45 -14.62 -9.40
N LEU A 508 14.07 -14.07 -8.24
CA LEU A 508 13.61 -12.68 -8.13
C LEU A 508 14.68 -11.70 -8.61
N THR A 509 15.95 -11.90 -8.23
CA THR A 509 17.06 -11.08 -8.71
C THR A 509 17.12 -11.03 -10.23
N GLU A 510 17.03 -12.19 -10.89
CA GLU A 510 17.05 -12.28 -12.35
C GLU A 510 15.84 -11.63 -13.00
N ASN A 511 14.66 -11.80 -12.41
CA ASN A 511 13.43 -11.18 -12.89
C ASN A 511 13.49 -9.65 -12.79
N ILE A 512 14.05 -9.09 -11.72
CA ILE A 512 14.24 -7.64 -11.57
C ILE A 512 15.21 -7.11 -12.62
N VAL A 513 16.37 -7.75 -12.80
CA VAL A 513 17.36 -7.33 -13.80
C VAL A 513 16.76 -7.38 -15.20
N ASN A 514 16.00 -8.43 -15.53
CA ASN A 514 15.30 -8.53 -16.81
C ASN A 514 14.21 -7.47 -16.98
N LEU A 515 13.46 -7.16 -15.92
CA LEU A 515 12.45 -6.10 -15.94
C LEU A 515 13.10 -4.75 -16.25
N LEU A 516 14.16 -4.37 -15.54
CA LEU A 516 14.79 -3.05 -15.68
C LEU A 516 15.64 -2.90 -16.93
N SER A 517 16.26 -3.98 -17.44
CA SER A 517 17.10 -3.95 -18.64
C SER A 517 16.32 -4.00 -19.95
N ARG A 518 15.05 -4.43 -19.92
CA ARG A 518 14.19 -4.57 -21.10
C ARG A 518 13.96 -3.24 -21.79
N GLN A 519 14.24 -3.18 -23.09
CA GLN A 519 14.12 -1.99 -23.92
C GLN A 519 12.69 -1.74 -24.39
N ILE A 520 12.30 -0.46 -24.44
CA ILE A 520 11.08 0.05 -25.09
C ILE A 520 11.46 0.37 -26.53
N THR A 521 10.95 -0.44 -27.46
CA THR A 521 11.24 -0.31 -28.90
C THR A 521 10.10 0.39 -29.60
N ASP A 522 10.27 1.69 -29.87
CA ASP A 522 9.43 2.44 -30.79
C ASP A 522 10.28 2.98 -31.95
N ARG A 523 9.66 3.11 -33.14
CA ARG A 523 10.37 3.53 -34.37
C ARG A 523 11.04 4.90 -34.23
N PHE A 524 10.53 5.79 -33.36
CA PHE A 524 11.10 7.10 -33.14
C PHE A 524 12.37 7.03 -32.28
N SER A 525 12.41 6.16 -31.27
CA SER A 525 13.61 5.89 -30.47
C SER A 525 14.78 5.33 -31.30
N GLU A 526 14.52 4.43 -32.26
CA GLU A 526 15.56 3.92 -33.17
C GLU A 526 16.18 5.03 -34.04
N ILE A 527 15.34 5.90 -34.61
CA ILE A 527 15.79 7.05 -35.41
C ILE A 527 16.60 8.02 -34.54
N LYS A 528 16.13 8.28 -33.32
CA LYS A 528 16.77 9.18 -32.35
C LYS A 528 18.18 8.70 -31.99
N GLN A 529 18.37 7.41 -31.72
CA GLN A 529 19.67 6.85 -31.37
C GLN A 529 20.68 7.01 -32.51
N ASN A 530 20.27 6.74 -33.75
CA ASN A 530 21.14 6.83 -34.92
C ASN A 530 21.57 8.27 -35.25
N ILE A 531 20.63 9.23 -35.19
CA ILE A 531 20.92 10.64 -35.51
C ILE A 531 21.77 11.31 -34.42
N THR A 532 21.64 10.86 -33.17
CA THR A 532 22.40 11.41 -32.03
C THR A 532 23.71 10.67 -31.77
N PHE A 533 24.14 9.77 -32.68
CA PHE A 533 25.37 8.96 -32.54
C PHE A 533 25.45 8.22 -31.19
N GLY A 534 24.33 7.73 -30.67
CA GLY A 534 24.28 6.97 -29.41
C GLY A 534 24.37 7.80 -28.13
N ILE A 535 24.40 9.14 -28.20
CA ILE A 535 24.32 10.01 -27.01
C ILE A 535 23.00 9.79 -26.26
N VAL A 536 21.94 9.43 -26.98
CA VAL A 536 20.66 9.04 -26.38
C VAL A 536 20.54 7.53 -26.35
N THR A 537 20.51 6.98 -25.13
CA THR A 537 20.29 5.54 -24.89
C THR A 537 18.83 5.16 -25.16
N THR A 538 18.61 3.91 -25.56
CA THR A 538 17.27 3.35 -25.73
C THR A 538 16.56 3.30 -24.37
N PRO A 539 15.33 3.82 -24.27
CA PRO A 539 14.57 3.78 -23.02
C PRO A 539 14.34 2.33 -22.58
N THR A 540 14.49 2.07 -21.29
CA THR A 540 14.17 0.78 -20.64
C THR A 540 12.81 0.81 -19.96
N LEU A 541 12.34 -0.32 -19.43
CA LEU A 541 11.07 -0.35 -18.68
C LEU A 541 11.14 0.31 -17.29
N GLY A 542 12.31 0.64 -16.76
CA GLY A 542 12.43 1.34 -15.49
C GLY A 542 13.83 1.85 -15.24
N ASP A 543 13.95 2.69 -14.23
CA ASP A 543 15.17 3.34 -13.75
C ASP A 543 15.54 2.84 -12.34
N GLY A 544 14.69 2.04 -11.70
CA GLY A 544 14.99 1.42 -10.41
C GLY A 544 13.90 0.50 -9.90
N VAL A 545 14.17 -0.11 -8.74
CA VAL A 545 13.26 -1.01 -8.03
C VAL A 545 13.18 -0.59 -6.56
N THR A 546 11.98 -0.67 -6.00
CA THR A 546 11.74 -0.42 -4.58
C THR A 546 11.16 -1.67 -3.96
N LEU A 547 11.88 -2.25 -3.00
CA LEU A 547 11.46 -3.46 -2.31
C LEU A 547 10.64 -3.11 -1.07
N TYR A 548 9.40 -3.58 -0.99
CA TYR A 548 8.54 -3.40 0.18
C TYR A 548 8.18 -4.75 0.80
N PHE A 549 9.06 -5.26 1.66
CA PHE A 549 8.93 -6.60 2.26
C PHE A 549 8.43 -6.48 3.69
N ASP A 550 7.17 -6.07 3.83
CA ASP A 550 6.52 -5.87 5.11
C ASP A 550 6.37 -7.19 5.88
N GLY A 551 6.76 -7.19 7.15
CA GLY A 551 6.74 -8.38 8.00
C GLY A 551 7.73 -9.48 7.58
N PHE A 552 8.84 -9.13 6.91
CA PHE A 552 9.90 -10.08 6.57
C PHE A 552 10.43 -10.81 7.83
N PRO A 553 10.77 -12.11 7.75
CA PRO A 553 11.30 -12.89 8.86
C PRO A 553 12.52 -12.24 9.56
N ASP A 554 12.50 -12.23 10.89
CA ASP A 554 13.55 -11.66 11.77
C ASP A 554 14.54 -12.70 12.30
N ASP A 555 14.43 -13.96 11.86
CA ASP A 555 15.40 -15.00 12.21
C ASP A 555 16.74 -14.78 11.49
N ARG A 556 17.82 -15.21 12.13
CA ARG A 556 19.19 -15.00 11.64
C ARG A 556 19.41 -15.54 10.22
N GLU A 557 18.89 -16.72 9.91
CA GLU A 557 19.10 -17.32 8.58
C GLU A 557 18.42 -16.49 7.49
N SER A 558 17.19 -16.05 7.73
CA SER A 558 16.43 -15.24 6.79
C SER A 558 17.06 -13.86 6.59
N ILE A 559 17.56 -13.23 7.66
CA ILE A 559 18.31 -11.96 7.57
C ILE A 559 19.59 -12.13 6.73
N GLU A 560 20.36 -13.19 6.96
CA GLU A 560 21.57 -13.49 6.18
C GLU A 560 21.23 -13.72 4.69
N LEU A 561 20.16 -14.46 4.38
CA LEU A 561 19.68 -14.66 3.00
C LEU A 561 19.26 -13.35 2.33
N PHE A 562 18.50 -12.50 3.02
CA PHE A 562 18.07 -11.21 2.46
C PHE A 562 19.26 -10.30 2.16
N ASN A 563 20.24 -10.25 3.07
CA ASN A 563 21.45 -9.46 2.88
C ASN A 563 22.24 -9.91 1.64
N GLN A 564 22.40 -11.22 1.44
CA GLN A 564 23.05 -11.77 0.25
C GLN A 564 22.28 -11.42 -1.03
N PHE A 565 20.96 -11.58 -0.99
CA PHE A 565 20.06 -11.20 -2.08
C PHE A 565 20.21 -9.73 -2.46
N PHE A 566 20.11 -8.81 -1.50
CA PHE A 566 20.16 -7.37 -1.76
C PHE A 566 21.51 -6.95 -2.36
N THR A 567 22.62 -7.44 -1.80
CA THR A 567 23.96 -7.17 -2.32
C THR A 567 24.16 -7.75 -3.72
N ASN A 568 23.66 -8.95 -4.01
CA ASN A 568 23.74 -9.56 -5.35
C ASN A 568 22.91 -8.76 -6.37
N LEU A 569 21.73 -8.30 -5.98
CA LEU A 569 20.87 -7.46 -6.82
C LEU A 569 21.56 -6.14 -7.19
N GLN A 570 22.09 -5.41 -6.20
CA GLN A 570 22.87 -4.19 -6.44
C GLN A 570 24.04 -4.46 -7.38
N LYS A 571 24.82 -5.52 -7.11
CA LYS A 571 25.98 -5.89 -7.94
C LYS A 571 25.59 -6.15 -9.40
N LYS A 572 24.51 -6.90 -9.66
CA LYS A 572 24.06 -7.20 -11.03
C LYS A 572 23.54 -5.95 -11.73
N LEU A 573 22.73 -5.13 -11.07
CA LEU A 573 22.18 -3.90 -11.68
C LEU A 573 23.25 -2.85 -11.95
N PHE A 574 24.19 -2.63 -11.01
CA PHE A 574 25.24 -1.62 -11.19
C PHE A 574 26.31 -2.03 -12.22
N ALA A 575 26.34 -3.32 -12.62
CA ALA A 575 27.20 -3.80 -13.70
C ALA A 575 26.65 -3.48 -15.11
N GLU A 576 25.38 -3.11 -15.26
CA GLU A 576 24.74 -2.82 -16.56
C GLU A 576 25.15 -1.44 -17.16
N GLU A 577 26.14 -0.75 -16.56
CA GLU A 577 26.60 0.61 -16.93
C GLU A 577 25.47 1.65 -17.04
N LYS A 578 24.35 1.40 -16.35
CA LYS A 578 23.18 2.27 -16.25
C LYS A 578 23.00 2.74 -14.82
N ASP A 579 22.29 3.86 -14.68
CA ASP A 579 22.03 4.52 -13.41
C ASP A 579 20.79 3.94 -12.69
N TYR A 580 20.83 2.62 -12.42
CA TYR A 580 19.72 1.94 -11.74
C TYR A 580 19.73 2.19 -10.24
N PHE A 581 18.55 2.40 -9.66
CA PHE A 581 18.35 2.49 -8.20
C PHE A 581 17.82 1.18 -7.62
N VAL A 582 18.28 0.84 -6.42
CA VAL A 582 17.75 -0.25 -5.59
C VAL A 582 17.38 0.32 -4.24
N ASN A 583 16.09 0.57 -4.04
CA ASN A 583 15.53 1.23 -2.86
C ASN A 583 14.82 0.22 -1.96
N ILE A 584 14.61 0.62 -0.71
CA ILE A 584 13.81 -0.14 0.24
C ILE A 584 12.72 0.74 0.84
N LEU A 585 11.50 0.22 0.92
CA LEU A 585 10.36 0.85 1.58
C LEU A 585 10.11 0.14 2.91
N VAL A 586 10.04 0.90 4.00
CA VAL A 586 9.91 0.36 5.36
C VAL A 586 8.89 1.18 6.18
N PRO A 587 8.00 0.53 6.94
CA PRO A 587 7.19 1.22 7.93
C PRO A 587 8.05 1.81 9.06
N GLN A 588 7.73 3.00 9.55
CA GLN A 588 8.48 3.62 10.65
C GLN A 588 8.64 2.72 11.88
N SER A 589 7.59 1.97 12.26
CA SER A 589 7.59 1.04 13.38
C SER A 589 8.47 -0.21 13.20
N ALA A 590 8.91 -0.51 11.96
CA ALA A 590 9.80 -1.63 11.68
C ALA A 590 11.29 -1.24 11.65
N LEU A 591 11.60 0.06 11.69
CA LEU A 591 12.98 0.54 11.71
C LEU A 591 13.74 0.02 12.94
N ASP A 592 15.03 -0.21 12.75
CA ASP A 592 15.95 -0.77 13.74
C ASP A 592 15.63 -2.22 14.19
N THR A 593 14.83 -2.95 13.41
CA THR A 593 14.48 -4.35 13.69
C THR A 593 14.72 -5.26 12.48
N GLY A 594 15.02 -6.54 12.72
CA GLY A 594 15.19 -7.55 11.66
C GLY A 594 16.17 -7.12 10.55
N ILE A 595 15.71 -7.18 9.29
CA ILE A 595 16.50 -6.72 8.13
C ILE A 595 16.68 -5.19 8.10
N TYR A 596 15.85 -4.42 8.81
CA TYR A 596 15.83 -2.95 8.80
C TYR A 596 16.64 -2.30 9.93
N GLN A 597 17.56 -3.05 10.54
CA GLN A 597 18.55 -2.50 11.47
C GLN A 597 19.37 -1.38 10.82
N TYR A 598 19.66 -0.30 11.57
CA TYR A 598 20.37 0.86 11.01
C TYR A 598 21.73 0.51 10.40
N SER A 599 22.45 -0.44 11.00
CA SER A 599 23.72 -0.95 10.49
C SER A 599 23.57 -1.68 9.15
N ASN A 600 22.48 -2.45 8.96
CA ASN A 600 22.18 -3.13 7.69
C ASN A 600 21.83 -2.11 6.60
N LEU A 601 20.96 -1.15 6.94
CA LEU A 601 20.54 -0.08 6.02
C LEU A 601 21.75 0.75 5.54
N LEU A 602 22.61 1.19 6.46
CA LEU A 602 23.81 1.95 6.12
C LEU A 602 24.76 1.15 5.21
N ARG A 603 24.91 -0.15 5.46
CA ARG A 603 25.74 -1.03 4.63
C ARG A 603 25.24 -1.06 3.19
N TRP A 604 23.93 -1.14 2.97
CA TRP A 604 23.34 -1.14 1.63
C TRP A 604 23.53 0.18 0.89
N VAL A 605 23.40 1.31 1.60
CA VAL A 605 23.73 2.64 1.05
C VAL A 605 25.21 2.71 0.66
N GLY A 606 26.11 2.21 1.52
CA GLY A 606 27.57 2.30 1.32
C GLY A 606 28.19 1.38 0.28
N HIS A 607 27.52 0.29 -0.12
CA HIS A 607 28.02 -0.66 -1.14
C HIS A 607 28.01 -0.11 -2.57
N THR A 608 27.48 1.10 -2.79
CA THR A 608 27.41 1.82 -4.06
C THR A 608 28.75 2.41 -4.52
N LYS A 609 29.83 2.32 -3.72
CA LYS A 609 31.16 2.79 -4.11
C LYS A 609 31.72 2.00 -5.30
N SER A 610 31.62 2.57 -6.50
CA SER A 610 32.47 2.21 -7.62
C SER A 610 33.95 2.31 -7.20
N SER A 611 34.73 1.28 -7.49
CA SER A 611 36.11 1.06 -7.01
C SER A 611 37.17 2.01 -7.60
N GLY A 612 36.85 3.29 -7.82
CA GLY A 612 37.67 4.21 -8.61
C GLY A 612 38.44 5.33 -7.87
N SER A 613 38.17 5.62 -6.60
CA SER A 613 38.81 6.78 -5.94
C SER A 613 39.12 6.51 -4.47
N GLY A 614 40.41 6.29 -4.18
CA GLY A 614 40.95 6.08 -2.84
C GLY A 614 41.15 7.35 -2.02
N ASN A 615 40.50 8.47 -2.36
CA ASN A 615 40.59 9.70 -1.61
C ASN A 615 39.33 9.90 -0.75
N ALA A 616 39.53 10.13 0.54
CA ALA A 616 38.45 10.50 1.47
C ALA A 616 37.77 11.79 0.96
N LEU A 617 36.56 11.62 0.43
CA LEU A 617 35.69 12.71 0.01
C LEU A 617 35.32 13.57 1.23
N PRO A 618 35.33 14.92 1.15
CA PRO A 618 34.83 15.77 2.23
C PRO A 618 33.33 15.54 2.52
N ALA A 619 32.87 15.82 3.75
CA ALA A 619 31.48 15.62 4.22
C ALA A 619 30.40 16.07 3.20
N ARG A 620 30.61 17.23 2.57
CA ARG A 620 29.72 17.83 1.56
C ARG A 620 29.60 17.03 0.26
N SER A 621 30.64 16.28 -0.12
CA SER A 621 30.63 15.43 -1.33
C SER A 621 30.01 14.05 -1.10
N TRP A 622 29.64 13.69 0.12
CA TRP A 622 28.87 12.47 0.38
C TRP A 622 27.38 12.65 0.12
N ARG A 623 26.84 13.86 0.31
CA ARG A 623 25.48 14.23 -0.10
C ARG A 623 25.32 14.25 -1.64
N ALA A 624 26.44 14.36 -2.35
CA ALA A 624 26.54 14.34 -3.81
C ALA A 624 27.26 13.09 -4.34
N ALA A 625 27.52 12.09 -3.49
CA ALA A 625 28.10 10.83 -3.94
C ALA A 625 27.04 10.03 -4.69
N ASP A 626 27.44 9.36 -5.77
CA ASP A 626 26.59 8.52 -6.64
C ASP A 626 26.11 7.26 -5.90
N MET A 627 25.27 7.48 -4.88
CA MET A 627 24.66 6.46 -4.05
C MET A 627 23.26 6.19 -4.60
N ARG A 628 23.06 4.96 -5.08
CA ARG A 628 21.88 4.56 -5.85
C ARG A 628 20.90 3.72 -5.03
N THR A 629 20.75 4.07 -3.75
CA THR A 629 19.89 3.38 -2.78
C THR A 629 19.31 4.38 -1.79
N ASP A 630 17.99 4.56 -1.87
CA ASP A 630 17.19 5.31 -0.92
C ASP A 630 16.43 4.38 0.05
N ILE A 631 16.21 4.86 1.26
CA ILE A 631 15.42 4.22 2.32
C ILE A 631 14.15 5.04 2.50
N LEU A 632 13.09 4.58 1.87
CA LEU A 632 11.77 5.21 1.92
C LEU A 632 11.08 4.78 3.21
N VAL A 633 10.71 5.73 4.07
CA VAL A 633 10.10 5.45 5.38
C VAL A 633 8.66 5.91 5.38
N LEU A 634 7.69 4.99 5.51
CA LEU A 634 6.28 5.36 5.67
C LEU A 634 6.09 5.95 7.08
N ILE A 635 5.80 7.25 7.15
CA ILE A 635 5.69 7.99 8.40
C ILE A 635 4.31 7.81 9.01
N GLU A 636 4.27 7.53 10.31
CA GLU A 636 3.01 7.38 11.03
C GLU A 636 2.41 8.75 11.39
N GLU A 637 1.10 8.90 11.31
CA GLU A 637 0.43 10.10 11.80
C GLU A 637 0.32 10.11 13.34
N PRO A 638 0.45 11.28 14.02
CA PRO A 638 0.64 12.61 13.44
C PRO A 638 2.11 12.90 13.07
N THR A 639 2.31 13.45 11.87
CA THR A 639 3.65 13.78 11.35
C THR A 639 4.39 14.82 12.20
N THR A 640 3.66 15.68 12.93
CA THR A 640 4.21 16.69 13.86
C THR A 640 5.25 16.14 14.84
N ASP A 641 5.00 14.92 15.33
CA ASP A 641 5.83 14.24 16.33
C ASP A 641 6.61 13.07 15.70
N SER A 642 5.96 12.28 14.84
CA SER A 642 6.58 11.10 14.21
C SER A 642 7.83 11.43 13.40
N LYS A 643 7.89 12.57 12.70
CA LYS A 643 9.10 12.98 11.96
C LYS A 643 10.29 13.30 12.87
N LYS A 644 10.02 13.92 14.03
CA LYS A 644 11.04 14.26 15.02
C LYS A 644 11.51 13.00 15.73
N LYS A 645 10.57 12.11 16.04
CA LYS A 645 10.86 10.79 16.61
C LYS A 645 11.76 9.97 15.68
N LEU A 646 11.45 9.91 14.37
CA LEU A 646 12.30 9.23 13.39
C LEU A 646 13.75 9.71 13.47
N ARG A 647 13.97 11.03 13.44
CA ARG A 647 15.31 11.60 13.54
C ARG A 647 15.97 11.25 14.89
N LEU A 648 15.24 11.43 15.98
CA LEU A 648 15.74 11.18 17.33
C LEU A 648 16.16 9.72 17.53
N ASP A 649 15.37 8.78 17.02
CA ASP A 649 15.66 7.34 17.11
C ASP A 649 16.95 7.00 16.35
N ILE A 650 17.18 7.59 15.18
CA ILE A 650 18.44 7.44 14.41
C ILE A 650 19.62 8.11 15.13
N GLU A 651 19.41 9.27 15.74
CA GLU A 651 20.47 9.99 16.48
C GLU A 651 20.88 9.27 17.77
N ASN A 652 19.95 8.56 18.40
CA ASN A 652 20.17 7.76 19.61
C ASN A 652 20.60 6.32 19.34
N GLY A 653 20.49 5.85 18.09
CA GLY A 653 20.96 4.52 17.69
C GLY A 653 22.48 4.39 17.69
N ASP A 654 22.96 3.19 17.31
CA ASP A 654 24.37 2.80 17.36
C ASP A 654 25.28 3.50 16.33
N LEU A 655 24.73 4.37 15.47
CA LEU A 655 25.49 5.08 14.45
C LEU A 655 26.08 6.39 14.98
N HIS A 656 27.30 6.71 14.56
CA HIS A 656 28.03 7.89 15.02
C HIS A 656 28.58 8.76 13.88
N GLY A 657 28.65 10.07 14.11
CA GLY A 657 29.32 11.03 13.20
C GLY A 657 28.83 10.94 11.75
N ILE A 658 29.75 10.61 10.83
CA ILE A 658 29.49 10.57 9.39
C ILE A 658 28.52 9.45 8.99
N GLU A 659 28.53 8.31 9.69
CA GLU A 659 27.67 7.16 9.39
C GLU A 659 26.19 7.51 9.60
N ARG A 660 25.93 8.23 10.71
CA ARG A 660 24.61 8.77 11.03
C ARG A 660 24.14 9.78 9.99
N ALA A 661 25.01 10.73 9.62
CA ALA A 661 24.68 11.74 8.61
C ALA A 661 24.39 11.08 7.26
N MET A 662 25.19 10.08 6.87
CA MET A 662 25.01 9.33 5.63
C MET A 662 23.68 8.57 5.61
N LEU A 663 23.28 7.93 6.72
CA LEU A 663 21.97 7.28 6.79
C LEU A 663 20.82 8.30 6.66
N LEU A 664 20.88 9.41 7.41
CA LEU A 664 19.85 10.46 7.37
C LEU A 664 19.67 11.04 5.96
N TRP A 665 20.77 11.28 5.24
CA TRP A 665 20.74 11.80 3.87
C TRP A 665 20.21 10.82 2.81
N HIS A 666 19.99 9.56 3.16
CA HIS A 666 19.38 8.56 2.26
C HIS A 666 18.01 8.09 2.75
N ILE A 667 17.54 8.64 3.86
CA ILE A 667 16.17 8.42 4.30
C ILE A 667 15.26 9.42 3.60
N VAL A 668 14.20 8.91 2.98
CA VAL A 668 13.14 9.70 2.34
C VAL A 668 11.84 9.42 3.08
N PRO A 669 11.43 10.29 4.01
CA PRO A 669 10.14 10.19 4.70
C PRO A 669 8.99 10.27 3.69
N VAL A 670 8.08 9.32 3.73
CA VAL A 670 6.90 9.22 2.86
C VAL A 670 5.66 9.52 3.70
N ILE A 671 4.86 10.49 3.27
CA ILE A 671 3.67 10.94 3.98
C ILE A 671 2.40 10.79 3.13
N GLU A 672 1.28 10.53 3.81
CA GLU A 672 -0.05 10.70 3.26
C GLU A 672 -0.54 12.14 3.45
N PHE A 673 -0.97 12.78 2.36
CA PHE A 673 -1.55 14.11 2.41
C PHE A 673 -2.91 14.15 1.72
N ASP A 674 -3.90 14.67 2.43
CA ASP A 674 -5.31 14.65 2.07
C ASP A 674 -5.87 16.00 1.60
N GLY A 675 -5.00 17.00 1.42
CA GLY A 675 -5.40 18.35 0.98
C GLY A 675 -5.99 19.23 2.09
N ARG A 676 -5.99 18.81 3.38
CA ARG A 676 -6.66 19.56 4.45
C ARG A 676 -5.71 20.35 5.36
N ASN A 677 -4.60 19.77 5.81
CA ASN A 677 -3.72 20.38 6.82
C ASN A 677 -2.44 21.00 6.22
N TRP A 678 -2.60 22.01 5.35
CA TRP A 678 -1.50 22.64 4.61
C TRP A 678 -0.37 23.21 5.49
N GLN A 679 -0.71 23.73 6.67
CA GLN A 679 0.31 24.24 7.60
C GLN A 679 1.20 23.14 8.17
N GLN A 680 0.65 21.95 8.42
CA GLN A 680 1.46 20.80 8.81
C GLN A 680 2.29 20.28 7.64
N LEU A 681 1.74 20.26 6.43
CA LEU A 681 2.49 19.89 5.23
C LEU A 681 3.71 20.81 5.01
N GLU A 682 3.54 22.13 5.15
CA GLU A 682 4.64 23.09 5.04
C GLU A 682 5.72 22.81 6.10
N ASP A 683 5.31 22.56 7.35
CA ASP A 683 6.22 22.20 8.45
C ASP A 683 6.93 20.85 8.19
N ASP A 684 6.26 19.89 7.55
CA ASP A 684 6.84 18.61 7.14
C ASP A 684 7.88 18.80 6.03
N ILE A 685 7.55 19.54 4.97
CA ILE A 685 8.42 19.85 3.83
C ILE A 685 9.71 20.53 4.29
N VAL A 686 9.60 21.61 5.07
CA VAL A 686 10.77 22.35 5.57
C VAL A 686 11.62 21.47 6.48
N TYR A 687 10.98 20.69 7.37
CA TYR A 687 11.72 19.80 8.26
C TYR A 687 12.43 18.68 7.50
N PHE A 688 11.81 18.12 6.46
CA PHE A 688 12.40 17.03 5.68
C PHE A 688 13.55 17.49 4.80
N GLU A 689 13.43 18.66 4.17
CA GLU A 689 14.49 19.27 3.36
C GLU A 689 15.79 19.47 4.16
N ASP A 690 15.69 19.99 5.39
CA ASP A 690 16.85 20.25 6.23
C ASP A 690 17.52 18.96 6.77
N ASN A 691 16.71 17.93 7.08
CA ASN A 691 17.14 16.84 7.98
C ASN A 691 17.27 15.48 7.33
N PHE A 692 16.67 15.28 6.16
CA PHE A 692 16.62 13.99 5.48
C PHE A 692 17.12 14.11 4.04
N GLY A 693 17.08 13.00 3.29
CA GLY A 693 17.49 12.93 1.89
C GLY A 693 16.44 13.41 0.90
N GLY A 694 15.22 13.70 1.36
CA GLY A 694 14.11 13.98 0.48
C GLY A 694 12.75 13.95 1.16
N ILE A 695 11.69 13.91 0.35
CA ILE A 695 10.30 13.73 0.77
C ILE A 695 9.57 12.84 -0.22
N GLY A 696 8.70 11.96 0.28
CA GLY A 696 7.85 11.10 -0.51
C GLY A 696 6.36 11.31 -0.25
N PHE A 697 5.53 11.00 -1.23
CA PHE A 697 4.07 11.10 -1.13
C PHE A 697 3.38 9.78 -1.47
N TRP A 698 2.44 9.40 -0.61
CA TRP A 698 1.53 8.29 -0.84
C TRP A 698 0.06 8.75 -0.77
N PRO A 699 -0.72 8.55 -1.84
CA PRO A 699 -0.27 8.41 -3.22
C PRO A 699 0.38 9.72 -3.71
N LEU A 700 1.00 9.65 -4.89
CA LEU A 700 1.38 10.81 -5.69
C LEU A 700 0.14 11.70 -5.94
N GLN A 701 0.33 13.01 -5.82
CA GLN A 701 -0.71 13.99 -6.12
C GLN A 701 -0.88 14.15 -7.63
N VAL A 702 -2.11 14.08 -8.09
CA VAL A 702 -2.50 14.19 -9.51
C VAL A 702 -3.65 15.18 -9.64
N ASN A 703 -3.84 15.76 -10.83
CA ASN A 703 -4.89 16.74 -11.09
C ASN A 703 -4.83 17.97 -10.18
N GLU A 704 -3.62 18.37 -9.79
CA GLU A 704 -3.39 19.59 -9.01
C GLU A 704 -3.78 20.85 -9.80
N PRO A 705 -4.18 21.94 -9.11
CA PRO A 705 -4.45 23.21 -9.76
C PRO A 705 -3.18 23.73 -10.46
N GLU A 706 -3.39 24.45 -11.57
CA GLU A 706 -2.29 25.08 -12.29
C GLU A 706 -1.62 26.15 -11.41
N MET A 707 -0.29 26.19 -11.43
CA MET A 707 0.47 27.13 -10.60
C MET A 707 0.30 28.56 -11.10
N ALA A 708 -0.01 29.49 -10.19
CA ALA A 708 -0.03 30.91 -10.47
C ALA A 708 1.36 31.44 -10.86
N GLU A 709 1.41 32.47 -11.71
CA GLU A 709 2.67 33.14 -12.10
C GLU A 709 3.37 33.79 -10.89
N GLU A 710 2.61 34.36 -9.96
CA GLU A 710 3.10 34.85 -8.67
C GLU A 710 2.71 33.87 -7.57
N MET A 711 3.69 33.19 -6.97
CA MET A 711 3.45 32.23 -5.89
C MET A 711 3.37 32.91 -4.52
N PRO A 712 2.28 32.67 -3.76
CA PRO A 712 2.21 33.04 -2.35
C PRO A 712 3.33 32.41 -1.51
N PHE A 713 3.63 33.01 -0.35
CA PHE A 713 4.69 32.53 0.54
C PHE A 713 4.36 31.26 1.34
N ARG A 714 3.07 30.95 1.49
CA ARG A 714 2.57 29.92 2.41
C ARG A 714 1.83 28.84 1.63
N CYS A 715 1.99 27.58 2.01
CA CYS A 715 1.40 26.49 1.24
C CYS A 715 -0.13 26.42 1.33
N ASP A 716 -0.72 26.97 2.40
CA ASP A 716 -2.17 27.12 2.55
C ASP A 716 -2.77 28.16 1.59
N ALA A 717 -1.96 29.09 1.07
CA ALA A 717 -2.39 30.04 0.03
C ALA A 717 -2.07 29.55 -1.40
N ILE A 718 -1.09 28.65 -1.55
CA ILE A 718 -0.75 28.02 -2.84
C ILE A 718 -1.77 26.95 -3.21
N GLU A 719 -2.21 26.13 -2.23
CA GLU A 719 -3.14 25.00 -2.41
C GLU A 719 -2.70 23.98 -3.48
N SER A 720 -1.38 23.85 -3.70
CA SER A 720 -0.75 22.80 -4.50
C SER A 720 0.48 22.26 -3.78
N VAL A 721 0.56 20.93 -3.69
CA VAL A 721 1.73 20.21 -3.16
C VAL A 721 2.93 20.45 -4.05
N SER A 722 2.78 20.33 -5.37
CA SER A 722 3.88 20.62 -6.30
C SER A 722 4.35 22.06 -6.19
N GLY A 723 3.44 23.04 -6.07
CA GLY A 723 3.82 24.44 -5.86
C GLY A 723 4.56 24.67 -4.53
N CYS A 724 4.11 24.03 -3.45
CA CYS A 724 4.80 24.06 -2.16
C CYS A 724 6.20 23.44 -2.26
N LEU A 725 6.36 22.32 -2.98
CA LEU A 725 7.67 21.69 -3.20
C LEU A 725 8.59 22.56 -4.06
N VAL A 726 8.09 23.20 -5.13
CA VAL A 726 8.91 24.14 -5.93
C VAL A 726 9.48 25.23 -5.04
N ARG A 727 8.70 25.71 -4.07
CA ARG A 727 9.12 26.79 -3.17
C ARG A 727 10.28 26.39 -2.24
N TYR A 728 10.28 25.17 -1.71
CA TYR A 728 11.23 24.76 -0.67
C TYR A 728 12.34 23.83 -1.15
N PHE A 729 12.10 23.03 -2.20
CA PHE A 729 13.07 22.04 -2.68
C PHE A 729 13.87 22.50 -3.90
N ASN A 730 13.48 23.57 -4.61
CA ASN A 730 14.21 24.07 -5.77
C ASN A 730 15.26 25.12 -5.39
N ASN A 731 16.56 24.79 -5.53
CA ASN A 731 17.65 25.69 -5.14
C ASN A 731 18.01 26.76 -6.18
N THR A 732 17.52 26.64 -7.43
CA THR A 732 17.97 27.52 -8.54
C THR A 732 17.50 28.96 -8.44
N ASN A 733 16.35 29.21 -7.80
CA ASN A 733 15.77 30.54 -7.64
C ASN A 733 15.78 30.93 -6.16
N LEU A 734 16.33 32.11 -5.83
CA LEU A 734 16.45 32.63 -4.45
C LEU A 734 15.10 32.72 -3.68
N TYR A 735 13.98 32.48 -4.37
CA TYR A 735 12.61 32.45 -3.85
C TYR A 735 11.74 31.34 -4.52
N GLY A 736 12.33 30.34 -5.18
CA GLY A 736 11.58 29.24 -5.81
C GLY A 736 10.55 29.72 -6.85
N GLU A 737 10.90 30.67 -7.72
CA GLU A 737 10.01 31.14 -8.79
C GLU A 737 9.74 30.01 -9.81
N PRO A 738 8.53 29.96 -10.40
CA PRO A 738 8.16 28.92 -11.36
C PRO A 738 8.98 29.06 -12.65
N GLU A 739 9.22 27.93 -13.32
CA GLU A 739 9.97 27.91 -14.58
C GLU A 739 9.36 28.81 -15.65
N THR A 740 10.23 29.47 -16.43
CA THR A 740 9.81 30.32 -17.54
C THR A 740 9.20 29.50 -18.68
N PHE A 741 8.37 30.15 -19.52
CA PHE A 741 7.80 29.49 -20.70
C PHE A 741 8.88 28.86 -21.61
N LEU A 742 10.04 29.51 -21.74
CA LEU A 742 11.14 29.01 -22.57
C LEU A 742 11.75 27.74 -22.00
N GLU A 743 11.95 27.67 -20.68
CA GLU A 743 12.44 26.48 -19.97
C GLU A 743 11.53 25.28 -20.21
N LYS A 744 10.23 25.45 -19.92
CA LYS A 744 9.20 24.44 -20.13
C LYS A 744 9.18 23.96 -21.59
N PHE A 745 9.22 24.88 -22.54
CA PHE A 745 9.19 24.55 -23.97
C PHE A 745 10.41 23.76 -24.43
N VAL A 746 11.62 24.17 -24.01
CA VAL A 746 12.87 23.48 -24.37
C VAL A 746 12.93 22.11 -23.71
N CYS A 747 12.56 22.00 -22.43
CA CYS A 747 12.44 20.74 -21.71
C CYS A 747 11.53 19.75 -22.45
N GLU A 748 10.29 20.15 -22.71
CA GLU A 748 9.27 19.30 -23.30
C GLU A 748 9.66 18.80 -24.70
N ASN A 749 10.39 19.63 -25.45
CA ASN A 749 10.77 19.38 -26.84
C ASN A 749 12.27 19.03 -27.02
N ARG A 750 12.99 18.72 -25.93
CA ARG A 750 14.46 18.56 -25.94
C ARG A 750 14.98 17.58 -27.00
N ALA A 751 14.22 16.51 -27.27
CA ALA A 751 14.57 15.54 -28.30
C ALA A 751 14.67 16.18 -29.70
N TYR A 752 13.75 17.09 -30.02
CA TYR A 752 13.76 17.83 -31.29
C TYR A 752 14.91 18.82 -31.35
N PHE A 753 15.23 19.50 -30.24
CA PHE A 753 16.40 20.37 -30.16
C PHE A 753 17.71 19.60 -30.37
N ARG A 754 17.87 18.41 -29.75
CA ARG A 754 19.05 17.54 -29.98
C ARG A 754 19.15 17.08 -31.43
N ILE A 755 18.04 16.68 -32.06
CA ILE A 755 18.00 16.30 -33.47
C ILE A 755 18.36 17.50 -34.37
N ALA A 756 17.80 18.68 -34.09
CA ALA A 756 18.10 19.90 -34.82
C ALA A 756 19.59 20.25 -34.71
N LEU A 757 20.18 20.14 -33.51
CA LEU A 757 21.62 20.32 -33.32
C LEU A 757 22.44 19.30 -34.13
N GLY A 758 22.05 18.02 -34.13
CA GLY A 758 22.69 16.98 -34.93
C GLY A 758 22.65 17.29 -36.43
N ILE A 759 21.50 17.69 -36.96
CA ILE A 759 21.36 18.07 -38.38
C ILE A 759 22.21 19.31 -38.69
N LEU A 760 22.16 20.34 -37.86
CA LEU A 760 22.90 21.59 -38.06
C LEU A 760 24.42 21.37 -37.99
N THR A 761 24.90 20.51 -37.10
CA THR A 761 26.32 20.15 -36.99
C THR A 761 26.81 19.33 -38.19
N ILE A 762 26.00 18.41 -38.71
CA ILE A 762 26.28 17.69 -39.96
C ILE A 762 26.36 18.68 -41.13
N LEU A 763 25.41 19.61 -41.24
CA LEU A 763 25.42 20.65 -42.27
C LEU A 763 26.66 21.54 -42.16
N CYS A 764 27.01 22.02 -40.96
CA CYS A 764 28.24 22.78 -40.70
C CYS A 764 29.48 22.02 -41.17
N SER A 765 29.59 20.72 -40.83
CA SER A 765 30.73 19.88 -41.19
C SER A 765 30.82 19.63 -42.70
N LEU A 766 29.68 19.39 -43.35
CA LEU A 766 29.58 19.20 -44.79
C LEU A 766 29.96 20.48 -45.54
N PHE A 767 29.48 21.64 -45.08
CA PHE A 767 29.83 22.93 -45.67
C PHE A 767 31.29 23.31 -45.45
N ALA A 768 31.84 23.09 -44.26
CA ALA A 768 33.26 23.28 -43.99
C ALA A 768 34.11 22.39 -44.91
N SER A 769 33.76 21.11 -45.03
CA SER A 769 34.46 20.17 -45.92
C SER A 769 34.40 20.63 -47.38
N LEU A 770 33.23 20.99 -47.89
CA LEU A 770 33.08 21.50 -49.27
C LEU A 770 33.86 22.80 -49.51
N TYR A 771 33.94 23.69 -48.51
CA TYR A 771 34.69 24.94 -48.59
C TYR A 771 36.19 24.70 -48.74
N PHE A 772 36.76 23.70 -48.04
CA PHE A 772 38.17 23.35 -48.12
C PHE A 772 38.51 22.48 -49.35
N TYR A 773 37.62 21.56 -49.74
CA TYR A 773 37.88 20.62 -50.84
C TYR A 773 37.66 21.21 -52.24
N SER A 774 36.86 22.27 -52.40
CA SER A 774 36.51 22.79 -53.74
C SER A 774 36.68 24.30 -53.85
N CYS A 775 37.71 24.75 -54.59
CA CYS A 775 37.92 26.16 -54.89
C CYS A 775 36.76 26.80 -55.67
N ARG A 776 36.00 26.01 -56.46
CA ARG A 776 34.82 26.49 -57.19
C ARG A 776 33.65 26.78 -56.24
N ILE A 777 33.47 25.93 -55.23
CA ILE A 777 32.45 26.12 -54.20
C ILE A 777 32.87 27.25 -53.27
N HIS A 778 34.14 27.36 -52.91
CA HIS A 778 34.71 28.46 -52.12
C HIS A 778 34.31 29.85 -52.67
N TYR A 779 34.43 30.06 -53.98
CA TYR A 779 34.06 31.34 -54.60
C TYR A 779 32.54 31.61 -54.54
N LYS A 780 31.71 30.59 -54.79
CA LYS A 780 30.24 30.72 -54.61
C LYS A 780 29.87 30.98 -53.15
N PHE A 781 30.57 30.33 -52.21
CA PHE A 781 30.36 30.47 -50.78
C PHE A 781 30.60 31.89 -50.29
N GLN A 782 31.58 32.61 -50.86
CA GLN A 782 31.81 34.02 -50.51
C GLN A 782 30.61 34.94 -50.80
N ASN A 783 29.74 34.59 -51.75
CA ASN A 783 28.50 35.32 -52.04
C ASN A 783 27.34 34.91 -51.12
N PHE A 784 27.27 33.65 -50.70
CA PHE A 784 26.22 33.14 -49.80
C PHE A 784 26.63 33.07 -48.33
N TYR A 785 27.81 33.57 -47.98
CA TYR A 785 28.38 33.48 -46.63
C TYR A 785 27.46 34.04 -45.54
N VAL A 786 26.76 35.14 -45.82
CA VAL A 786 25.78 35.74 -44.88
C VAL A 786 24.61 34.78 -44.62
N TRP A 787 24.11 34.12 -45.67
CA TRP A 787 23.01 33.16 -45.56
C TRP A 787 23.43 31.89 -44.81
N TYR A 788 24.64 31.39 -45.05
CA TYR A 788 25.22 30.30 -44.26
C TYR A 788 25.27 30.64 -42.76
N LEU A 789 25.74 31.85 -42.43
CA LEU A 789 25.82 32.31 -41.05
C LEU A 789 24.45 32.41 -40.38
N LEU A 790 23.46 32.98 -41.08
CA LEU A 790 22.12 33.22 -40.54
C LEU A 790 21.26 31.95 -40.46
N LEU A 791 21.41 31.02 -41.41
CA LEU A 791 20.53 29.85 -41.50
C LEU A 791 21.12 28.59 -40.86
N ILE A 792 22.43 28.55 -40.62
CA ILE A 792 23.10 27.34 -40.13
C ILE A 792 23.89 27.62 -38.87
N LEU A 793 24.90 28.51 -38.93
CA LEU A 793 25.80 28.70 -37.77
C LEU A 793 25.10 29.35 -36.57
N ALA A 794 24.35 30.45 -36.79
CA ALA A 794 23.65 31.13 -35.71
C ALA A 794 22.56 30.26 -35.07
N PRO A 795 21.67 29.58 -35.84
CA PRO A 795 20.75 28.61 -35.26
C PRO A 795 21.44 27.48 -34.51
N ALA A 796 22.57 26.95 -35.01
CA ALA A 796 23.32 25.91 -34.32
C ALA A 796 23.83 26.37 -32.95
N LEU A 797 24.37 27.59 -32.87
CA LEU A 797 24.83 28.18 -31.61
C LEU A 797 23.68 28.45 -30.64
N ILE A 798 22.56 28.98 -31.13
CA ILE A 798 21.37 29.23 -30.31
C ILE A 798 20.83 27.92 -29.75
N VAL A 799 20.63 26.90 -30.59
CA VAL A 799 20.14 25.58 -30.15
C VAL A 799 21.12 24.93 -29.18
N ALA A 800 22.43 25.01 -29.44
CA ALA A 800 23.44 24.50 -28.52
C ALA A 800 23.40 25.22 -27.17
N LEU A 801 23.22 26.55 -27.16
CA LEU A 801 23.11 27.32 -25.93
C LEU A 801 21.86 26.92 -25.14
N LEU A 802 20.69 26.87 -25.79
CA LEU A 802 19.43 26.47 -25.16
C LEU A 802 19.54 25.07 -24.55
N LEU A 803 20.16 24.12 -25.25
CA LEU A 803 20.40 22.78 -24.72
C LEU A 803 21.40 22.81 -23.55
N LEU A 804 22.50 23.55 -23.63
CA LEU A 804 23.45 23.62 -22.51
C LEU A 804 22.87 24.28 -21.25
N THR A 805 21.87 25.14 -21.41
CA THR A 805 21.20 25.81 -20.27
C THR A 805 20.04 25.00 -19.71
N TYR A 806 19.27 24.30 -20.56
CA TYR A 806 17.99 23.69 -20.17
C TYR A 806 17.90 22.18 -20.36
N ASP A 807 18.96 21.54 -20.88
CA ASP A 807 19.03 20.08 -20.98
C ASP A 807 19.84 19.50 -19.80
N PRO A 808 19.19 18.83 -18.84
CA PRO A 808 19.88 18.30 -17.65
C PRO A 808 20.98 17.28 -18.01
N VAL A 809 20.86 16.57 -19.14
CA VAL A 809 21.91 15.62 -19.58
C VAL A 809 23.22 16.33 -19.95
N LEU A 810 23.17 17.61 -20.30
CA LEU A 810 24.35 18.41 -20.66
C LEU A 810 24.84 19.29 -19.50
N GLU A 811 24.20 19.21 -18.33
CA GLU A 811 24.57 19.97 -17.15
C GLU A 811 26.02 19.74 -16.68
N PRO A 812 26.58 18.51 -16.70
CA PRO A 812 27.99 18.30 -16.35
C PRO A 812 28.97 19.05 -17.26
N ILE A 813 28.54 19.41 -18.48
CA ILE A 813 29.33 20.16 -19.44
C ILE A 813 29.17 21.67 -19.20
N SER A 814 27.97 22.12 -18.83
CA SER A 814 27.65 23.55 -18.66
C SER A 814 28.07 24.11 -17.29
N THR A 815 27.98 23.30 -16.23
CA THR A 815 28.38 23.69 -14.87
C THR A 815 29.84 24.14 -14.81
N GLY A 816 30.07 25.38 -14.36
CA GLY A 816 31.38 26.02 -14.31
C GLY A 816 31.95 26.52 -15.65
N ASN A 817 31.44 26.05 -16.79
CA ASN A 817 31.95 26.40 -18.14
C ASN A 817 31.02 27.34 -18.92
N LEU A 818 29.78 27.54 -18.48
CA LEU A 818 28.78 28.37 -19.18
C LEU A 818 29.28 29.79 -19.53
N PRO A 819 29.96 30.53 -18.64
CA PRO A 819 30.50 31.85 -18.98
C PRO A 819 31.55 31.78 -20.10
N LEU A 820 32.41 30.76 -20.09
CA LEU A 820 33.43 30.56 -21.11
C LEU A 820 32.79 30.22 -22.46
N ILE A 821 31.77 29.35 -22.45
CA ILE A 821 31.02 28.96 -23.66
C ILE A 821 30.29 30.18 -24.25
N LEU A 822 29.68 31.01 -23.41
CA LEU A 822 29.06 32.28 -23.82
C LEU A 822 30.08 33.25 -24.43
N VAL A 823 31.27 33.37 -23.84
CA VAL A 823 32.34 34.23 -24.38
C VAL A 823 32.89 33.70 -25.70
N LEU A 824 33.07 32.38 -25.84
CA LEU A 824 33.56 31.77 -27.08
C LEU A 824 32.53 31.89 -28.21
N SER A 825 31.26 31.57 -27.94
CA SER A 825 30.17 31.71 -28.90
C SER A 825 29.92 33.16 -29.29
N GLY A 826 29.90 34.08 -28.31
CA GLY A 826 29.83 35.53 -28.54
C GLY A 826 31.04 36.05 -29.33
N GLY A 827 32.24 35.55 -29.03
CA GLY A 827 33.48 35.91 -29.73
C GLY A 827 33.47 35.48 -31.20
N VAL A 828 32.88 34.33 -31.53
CA VAL A 828 32.65 33.88 -32.91
C VAL A 828 31.72 34.85 -33.63
N VAL A 829 30.58 35.22 -33.03
CA VAL A 829 29.61 36.16 -33.61
C VAL A 829 30.24 37.55 -33.83
N VAL A 830 30.96 38.08 -32.85
CA VAL A 830 31.65 39.38 -32.96
C VAL A 830 32.72 39.34 -34.05
N SER A 831 33.52 38.27 -34.12
CA SER A 831 34.55 38.10 -35.15
C SER A 831 33.96 38.10 -36.56
N ILE A 832 32.79 37.48 -36.73
CA ILE A 832 32.02 37.47 -37.98
C ILE A 832 31.53 38.88 -38.35
N ILE A 833 30.97 39.62 -37.40
CA ILE A 833 30.49 41.00 -37.60
C ILE A 833 31.65 41.93 -37.99
N VAL A 834 32.78 41.83 -37.29
CA VAL A 834 33.99 42.62 -37.59
C VAL A 834 34.57 42.26 -38.96
N TYR A 835 34.58 40.98 -39.33
CA TYR A 835 35.01 40.55 -40.67
C TYR A 835 34.12 41.14 -41.78
N GLN A 836 32.80 41.11 -41.60
CA GLN A 836 31.83 41.71 -42.53
C GLN A 836 32.01 43.23 -42.65
N TRP A 837 32.21 43.91 -41.53
CA TRP A 837 32.44 45.35 -41.49
C TRP A 837 33.74 45.74 -42.21
N ARG A 838 34.84 45.02 -41.95
CA ARG A 838 36.12 45.21 -42.67
C ARG A 838 36.01 44.88 -44.16
N LYS A 839 35.21 43.87 -44.54
CA LYS A 839 34.97 43.53 -45.95
C LYS A 839 34.19 44.63 -46.68
N LYS A 840 33.21 45.27 -46.03
CA LYS A 840 32.48 46.43 -46.57
C LYS A 840 33.40 47.63 -46.78
N GLN A 841 34.35 47.88 -45.86
CA GLN A 841 35.34 48.95 -45.99
C GLN A 841 36.38 48.70 -47.10
N LYS A 842 36.60 47.44 -47.51
CA LYS A 842 37.53 47.07 -48.60
C LYS A 842 36.91 47.05 -50.00
N ARG A 843 35.66 47.51 -50.21
CA ARG A 843 35.16 47.78 -51.57
C ARG A 843 35.97 48.93 -52.17
N LYS A 844 36.83 48.60 -53.14
CA LYS A 844 37.73 49.54 -53.84
C LYS A 844 36.99 50.81 -54.28
N PRO A 845 37.57 52.01 -54.15
CA PRO A 845 37.09 53.19 -54.87
C PRO A 845 37.06 52.87 -56.37
N SER A 846 35.95 53.20 -57.02
CA SER A 846 35.78 53.10 -58.47
C SER A 846 36.94 53.80 -59.18
N ARG A 847 37.57 53.09 -60.15
CA ARG A 847 38.64 53.62 -61.00
C ARG A 847 38.22 54.99 -61.58
N PRO A 848 39.05 56.03 -61.52
CA PRO A 848 38.78 57.24 -62.27
C PRO A 848 38.75 56.90 -63.77
N ARG A 849 37.74 57.40 -64.48
CA ARG A 849 37.72 57.39 -65.95
C ARG A 849 38.95 58.16 -66.42
N ILE A 850 39.85 57.47 -67.12
CA ILE A 850 40.89 58.10 -67.92
C ILE A 850 40.16 58.70 -69.13
N SER A 851 40.11 60.03 -69.20
CA SER A 851 39.79 60.76 -70.42
C SER A 851 41.09 60.90 -71.21
N ASP A 852 41.23 60.13 -72.29
CA ASP A 852 42.26 60.37 -73.27
C ASP A 852 41.84 61.53 -74.21
N GLN A 853 42.70 62.55 -74.19
CA GLN A 853 43.18 63.40 -75.28
C GLN A 853 42.22 64.25 -76.14
N ALA A 854 42.45 65.57 -76.02
CA ALA A 854 42.82 66.51 -77.08
C ALA A 854 42.15 66.41 -78.47
N GLU A 855 41.38 67.43 -78.84
CA GLU A 855 41.70 68.35 -79.96
C GLU A 855 40.63 69.47 -80.10
N ARG A 856 41.13 70.70 -80.26
CA ARG A 856 40.48 72.01 -80.54
C ARG A 856 39.89 72.81 -79.39
#